data_AF-A0A661W2U9-F1
#
_entry.id   AF-A0A661W2U9-F1
#
_cell.length_a   1.000
_cell.length_b   1.000
_cell.length_c   1.000
_cell.angle_alpha   90.00
_cell.angle_beta   90.00
_cell.angle_gamma   90.00
#
_symmetry.space_group_name_H-M   'P 1'
#
loop_
_entity.id
_entity.type
_entity.pdbx_description
1 polymer ?
#
loop_
_entity_poly.entity_id
_entity_poly.type
_entity_poly.pdbx_seq_one_letter_code
_entity_poly.pdbx_strand_id
1 'polypeptide(L)'
;MREVDAQPATTDLVAHITSTLFGALDEPTLRALETELESVHLAEGEILCRQGEAGDSMYVLVHGRLSVTIQHPDGSRVVVGELGPGDCVGEMALLTGQARAATVQALEDAELVRLSRAGFDRIAERHPQIITEFAHAISPRWRGAQLAGVLANLCGEMDAATFHDLQARLEWRHLAAGETLFREGEPGDAMYIVVAGRLSFVVEDAGGDVLVRGEVGPGEVVGEFALLTGEPRSATVYAIRDTDLVRLSQPVFEDLVRQYPRVMLHLARNIIKHGRQAIRASAPTEVRATTIAVVPTSRSVPLADFALRLVEALTAFGPTLHLSGERFDRCYGKAGAAQTAEDHPTSIAITAWLSERETQYRYIVYETDATWSPWTRRCLRQADRLLFVGEAGTDPAPGEIEVAGPLKAMGLRRELVLLQPEGIERPSGTAEWLAQRHVQAHYHVRLKVQADFQHLARRLTGRAVGLVLSGGGARGMAHVGTIRALEEAGLPIDFVGGTSIGAVIGAGYAMGWNYRELVERVRSFSSTRVLLDRTLPLVSLFASKKLTQVLRTLFREVQIEDLWRPYFCISCNVTQGREVVHREGALWKAVRASVAIPGVFSPILDDGDVLVDGGVINNFPIDVMRDLCGNGIVIGVNASPTRHRHREYRFGPSISGWWVLWRRLNPFTPAPPVPSIVGSLMRVLGVNSLYRERAVRHLADLLIQPSVEGVGILEFDSYPEIIEIGYQAARQALAAWMSGMSMVEGTQGGISS
;
A
#
# COMPACT_ATOMS: atom_id res chain seq x y z
N MET A 1 68.74 -21.48 37.17
CA MET A 1 67.96 -21.32 35.92
C MET A 1 66.51 -21.41 36.33
N ARG A 2 65.82 -20.25 36.39
CA ARG A 2 64.40 -20.18 36.74
C ARG A 2 63.59 -20.54 35.49
N GLU A 3 62.69 -21.50 35.64
CA GLU A 3 61.59 -21.76 34.71
C GLU A 3 60.78 -20.48 34.56
N VAL A 4 60.58 -20.05 33.31
CA VAL A 4 59.62 -19.01 32.96
C VAL A 4 58.34 -19.75 32.62
N ASP A 5 57.44 -19.82 33.59
CA ASP A 5 56.03 -20.14 33.39
C ASP A 5 55.42 -19.10 32.44
N ALA A 6 55.08 -19.53 31.23
CA ALA A 6 54.27 -18.77 30.28
C ALA A 6 52.83 -19.26 30.36
N GLN A 7 52.15 -19.01 31.48
CA GLN A 7 50.69 -19.16 31.63
C GLN A 7 50.20 -18.36 32.85
N PRO A 8 49.89 -17.06 32.69
CA PRO A 8 48.86 -16.43 33.52
C PRO A 8 47.87 -15.49 32.79
N ALA A 9 48.06 -15.19 31.50
CA ALA A 9 47.27 -14.15 30.82
C ALA A 9 45.84 -14.59 30.40
N THR A 10 45.61 -15.88 30.14
CA THR A 10 44.32 -16.37 29.62
C THR A 10 43.24 -16.55 30.69
N THR A 11 43.60 -16.79 31.96
CA THR A 11 42.62 -17.07 33.02
C THR A 11 41.90 -15.81 33.52
N ASP A 12 42.59 -14.67 33.61
CA ASP A 12 41.98 -13.37 33.95
C ASP A 12 41.11 -12.82 32.80
N LEU A 13 41.49 -13.15 31.55
CA LEU A 13 40.78 -12.77 30.33
C LEU A 13 39.35 -13.36 30.27
N VAL A 14 39.23 -14.61 30.69
CA VAL A 14 37.97 -15.37 30.69
C VAL A 14 37.07 -14.91 31.81
N ALA A 15 37.63 -14.61 32.98
CA ALA A 15 36.90 -14.00 34.09
C ALA A 15 36.25 -12.65 33.68
N HIS A 16 36.95 -11.86 32.85
CA HIS A 16 36.42 -10.59 32.35
C HIS A 16 35.28 -10.79 31.34
N ILE A 17 35.43 -11.70 30.39
CA ILE A 17 34.41 -12.02 29.37
C ILE A 17 33.17 -12.73 29.97
N THR A 18 33.38 -13.61 30.96
CA THR A 18 32.28 -14.24 31.72
C THR A 18 31.51 -13.22 32.54
N SER A 19 32.17 -12.24 33.16
CA SER A 19 31.47 -11.24 33.97
C SER A 19 30.55 -10.30 33.16
N THR A 20 30.72 -10.21 31.84
CA THR A 20 30.09 -9.19 30.99
C THR A 20 29.17 -9.74 29.90
N LEU A 21 29.50 -10.86 29.24
CA LEU A 21 28.73 -11.41 28.11
C LEU A 21 28.24 -12.85 28.28
N PHE A 22 28.95 -13.67 29.09
CA PHE A 22 28.77 -15.13 29.09
C PHE A 22 28.68 -15.74 30.49
N GLY A 23 28.20 -14.97 31.47
CA GLY A 23 28.28 -15.32 32.90
C GLY A 23 27.46 -16.53 33.34
N ALA A 24 26.56 -17.02 32.50
CA ALA A 24 25.74 -18.20 32.76
C ALA A 24 26.20 -19.47 32.02
N LEU A 25 27.34 -19.43 31.33
CA LEU A 25 27.87 -20.61 30.65
C LEU A 25 28.42 -21.63 31.65
N ASP A 26 28.20 -22.90 31.35
CA ASP A 26 28.82 -24.01 32.07
C ASP A 26 30.32 -24.10 31.77
N GLU A 27 31.07 -24.63 32.74
CA GLU A 27 32.53 -24.75 32.68
C GLU A 27 33.07 -25.43 31.40
N PRO A 28 32.42 -26.47 30.83
CA PRO A 28 32.84 -27.06 29.55
C PRO A 28 32.77 -26.07 28.38
N THR A 29 31.70 -25.25 28.31
CA THR A 29 31.53 -24.27 27.22
C THR A 29 32.51 -23.12 27.37
N LEU A 30 32.82 -22.71 28.60
CA LEU A 30 33.82 -21.68 28.86
C LEU A 30 35.22 -22.10 28.38
N ARG A 31 35.62 -23.34 28.64
CA ARG A 31 36.88 -23.87 28.10
C ARG A 31 36.89 -23.99 26.57
N ALA A 32 35.74 -24.28 25.97
CA ALA A 32 35.63 -24.28 24.51
C ALA A 32 35.74 -22.85 23.93
N LEU A 33 35.14 -21.86 24.60
CA LEU A 33 35.25 -20.45 24.25
C LEU A 33 36.70 -19.96 24.35
N GLU A 34 37.40 -20.30 25.44
CA GLU A 34 38.82 -20.01 25.64
C GLU A 34 39.70 -20.40 24.46
N THR A 35 39.46 -21.58 23.88
CA THR A 35 40.29 -22.09 22.77
C THR A 35 40.12 -21.34 21.45
N GLU A 36 39.09 -20.50 21.34
CA GLU A 36 38.71 -19.79 20.12
C GLU A 36 38.91 -18.26 20.23
N LEU A 37 39.37 -17.78 21.39
CA LEU A 37 39.63 -16.37 21.66
C LEU A 37 41.07 -16.00 21.29
N GLU A 38 41.23 -14.86 20.61
CA GLU A 38 42.53 -14.31 20.19
C GLU A 38 42.79 -12.95 20.85
N SER A 39 43.95 -12.73 21.45
CA SER A 39 44.32 -11.41 22.00
C SER A 39 44.70 -10.43 20.89
N VAL A 40 44.20 -9.20 20.98
CA VAL A 40 44.45 -8.09 20.05
C VAL A 40 44.94 -6.88 20.84
N HIS A 41 46.04 -6.27 20.41
CA HIS A 41 46.59 -5.07 21.02
C HIS A 41 46.47 -3.91 20.03
N LEU A 42 46.05 -2.74 20.51
CA LEU A 42 45.97 -1.50 19.75
C LEU A 42 46.80 -0.43 20.44
N ALA A 43 47.63 0.27 19.67
CA ALA A 43 48.31 1.46 20.17
C ALA A 43 47.36 2.67 20.20
N GLU A 44 47.68 3.69 21.01
CA GLU A 44 46.96 4.96 21.00
C GLU A 44 46.81 5.52 19.57
N GLY A 45 45.57 5.85 19.18
CA GLY A 45 45.23 6.37 17.86
C GLY A 45 45.04 5.31 16.77
N GLU A 46 45.27 4.02 17.05
CA GLU A 46 45.06 2.95 16.09
C GLU A 46 43.56 2.64 15.88
N ILE A 47 43.16 2.38 14.64
CA ILE A 47 41.76 2.11 14.28
C ILE A 47 41.53 0.59 14.31
N LEU A 48 40.65 0.13 15.20
CA LEU A 48 40.23 -1.26 15.29
C LEU A 48 39.44 -1.68 14.04
N CYS A 49 38.50 -0.83 13.63
CA CYS A 49 37.69 -1.04 12.42
C CYS A 49 37.05 0.27 11.95
N ARG A 50 36.75 0.36 10.65
CA ARG A 50 36.04 1.51 10.07
C ARG A 50 34.61 1.18 9.74
N GLN A 51 33.73 2.17 9.90
CA GLN A 51 32.34 2.08 9.47
C GLN A 51 32.26 1.64 8.00
N GLY A 52 31.42 0.65 7.72
CA GLY A 52 31.24 0.09 6.38
C GLY A 52 32.24 -1.00 5.97
N GLU A 53 33.31 -1.24 6.74
CA GLU A 53 34.19 -2.41 6.51
C GLU A 53 33.45 -3.71 6.84
N ALA A 54 33.68 -4.78 6.08
CA ALA A 54 33.11 -6.09 6.44
C ALA A 54 33.64 -6.55 7.80
N GLY A 55 32.76 -7.04 8.67
CA GLY A 55 33.14 -7.55 9.98
C GLY A 55 32.72 -9.01 10.15
N ASP A 56 33.66 -9.85 10.58
CA ASP A 56 33.43 -11.28 10.84
C ASP A 56 33.73 -11.66 12.30
N SER A 57 34.02 -10.67 13.15
CA SER A 57 34.53 -10.89 14.49
C SER A 57 33.97 -9.87 15.46
N MET A 58 33.78 -10.27 16.71
CA MET A 58 33.54 -9.35 17.81
C MET A 58 34.81 -9.17 18.64
N TYR A 59 34.88 -8.07 19.38
CA TYR A 59 35.95 -7.75 20.30
C TYR A 59 35.37 -7.42 21.67
N VAL A 60 36.05 -7.83 22.73
CA VAL A 60 35.76 -7.43 24.11
C VAL A 60 36.97 -6.67 24.63
N LEU A 61 36.77 -5.45 25.09
CA LEU A 61 37.83 -4.60 25.62
C LEU A 61 38.22 -5.09 27.03
N VAL A 62 39.49 -5.40 27.25
CA VAL A 62 40.04 -5.86 28.54
C VAL A 62 40.74 -4.71 29.26
N HIS A 63 41.47 -3.89 28.52
CA HIS A 63 42.18 -2.72 29.05
C HIS A 63 42.18 -1.57 28.04
N GLY A 64 42.25 -0.33 28.54
CA GLY A 64 42.28 0.89 27.74
C GLY A 64 40.90 1.49 27.45
N ARG A 65 40.86 2.46 26.54
CA ARG A 65 39.64 3.16 26.09
C ARG A 65 39.59 3.28 24.58
N LEU A 66 38.39 3.12 24.02
CA LEU A 66 38.14 3.29 22.59
C LEU A 66 37.10 4.39 22.37
N SER A 67 37.20 5.12 21.27
CA SER A 67 36.17 6.04 20.78
C SER A 67 35.35 5.39 19.67
N VAL A 68 34.04 5.67 19.65
CA VAL A 68 33.10 5.20 18.64
C VAL A 68 32.58 6.41 17.86
N THR A 69 32.88 6.46 16.57
CA THR A 69 32.48 7.56 15.69
C THR A 69 31.63 7.04 14.53
N ILE A 70 30.47 7.67 14.31
CA ILE A 70 29.62 7.44 13.15
C ILE A 70 29.75 8.62 12.19
N GLN A 71 29.95 8.29 10.92
CA GLN A 71 29.88 9.24 9.82
C GLN A 71 28.46 9.24 9.23
N HIS A 72 27.84 10.42 9.21
CA HIS A 72 26.51 10.63 8.62
C HIS A 72 26.60 10.76 7.09
N PRO A 73 25.48 10.58 6.35
CA PRO A 73 25.44 10.70 4.89
C PRO A 73 25.87 12.08 4.35
N ASP A 74 25.79 13.11 5.17
CA ASP A 74 26.23 14.48 4.86
C ASP A 74 27.76 14.67 5.02
N GLY A 75 28.48 13.62 5.43
CA GLY A 75 29.92 13.62 5.64
C GLY A 75 30.36 14.05 7.04
N SER A 76 29.45 14.53 7.90
CA SER A 76 29.76 14.89 9.28
C SER A 76 30.10 13.66 10.12
N ARG A 77 30.98 13.82 11.11
CA ARG A 77 31.40 12.76 12.03
C ARG A 77 30.95 13.11 13.44
N VAL A 78 30.18 12.22 14.05
CA VAL A 78 29.68 12.36 15.41
C VAL A 78 30.30 11.27 16.28
N VAL A 79 30.92 11.68 17.39
CA VAL A 79 31.36 10.75 18.43
C VAL A 79 30.12 10.30 19.18
N VAL A 80 29.81 9.02 19.08
CA VAL A 80 28.62 8.40 19.67
C VAL A 80 28.88 7.99 21.12
N GLY A 81 30.13 7.70 21.46
CA GLY A 81 30.54 7.40 22.82
C GLY A 81 31.99 6.92 22.93
N GLU A 82 32.38 6.63 24.16
CA GLU A 82 33.64 5.95 24.50
C GLU A 82 33.33 4.59 25.11
N LEU A 83 34.20 3.62 24.89
CA LEU A 83 34.12 2.25 25.40
C LEU A 83 35.25 2.01 26.40
N GLY A 84 34.93 1.31 27.49
CA GLY A 84 35.88 0.92 28.54
C GLY A 84 35.98 -0.59 28.74
N PRO A 85 36.83 -1.04 29.69
CA PRO A 85 36.97 -2.46 30.00
C PRO A 85 35.61 -3.14 30.27
N GLY A 86 35.38 -4.28 29.61
CA GLY A 86 34.12 -5.02 29.61
C GLY A 86 33.15 -4.66 28.47
N ASP A 87 33.40 -3.58 27.74
CA ASP A 87 32.61 -3.23 26.56
C ASP A 87 32.95 -4.07 25.34
N CYS A 88 31.99 -4.18 24.42
CA CYS A 88 32.11 -5.03 23.24
C CYS A 88 31.90 -4.24 21.96
N VAL A 89 32.60 -4.66 20.91
CA VAL A 89 32.56 -4.06 19.59
C VAL A 89 32.40 -5.14 18.55
N GLY A 90 31.45 -4.97 17.63
CA GLY A 90 31.34 -5.85 16.48
C GLY A 90 30.57 -7.14 16.71
N GLU A 91 29.90 -7.24 17.85
CA GLU A 91 28.93 -8.28 18.18
C GLU A 91 27.80 -8.36 17.14
N MET A 92 27.37 -7.21 16.60
CA MET A 92 26.45 -7.14 15.47
C MET A 92 27.04 -7.76 14.21
N ALA A 93 28.27 -7.39 13.87
CA ALA A 93 28.96 -7.94 12.70
C ALA A 93 29.14 -9.47 12.84
N LEU A 94 29.41 -9.98 14.04
CA LEU A 94 29.50 -11.41 14.34
C LEU A 94 28.15 -12.14 14.19
N LEU A 95 27.03 -11.57 14.65
CA LEU A 95 25.72 -12.23 14.55
C LEU A 95 25.12 -12.16 13.15
N THR A 96 25.19 -10.97 12.55
CA THR A 96 24.35 -10.57 11.41
C THR A 96 25.08 -10.59 10.06
N GLY A 97 26.40 -10.80 10.07
CA GLY A 97 27.23 -10.82 8.84
C GLY A 97 27.50 -9.43 8.27
N GLN A 98 27.08 -8.38 8.97
CA GLN A 98 27.08 -7.03 8.45
C GLN A 98 28.45 -6.34 8.56
N ALA A 99 28.58 -5.28 7.75
CA ALA A 99 29.65 -4.33 7.88
C ALA A 99 29.61 -3.60 9.23
N ARG A 100 30.75 -3.07 9.66
CA ARG A 100 30.91 -2.36 10.93
C ARG A 100 30.02 -1.12 10.94
N ALA A 101 29.22 -0.97 11.99
CA ALA A 101 28.25 0.12 12.12
C ALA A 101 28.91 1.48 12.43
N ALA A 102 30.13 1.48 12.99
CA ALA A 102 30.86 2.67 13.38
C ALA A 102 32.36 2.46 13.18
N THR A 103 33.09 3.57 13.13
CA THR A 103 34.55 3.56 13.21
C THR A 103 34.95 3.54 14.67
N VAL A 104 35.82 2.60 15.04
CA VAL A 104 36.30 2.44 16.42
C VAL A 104 37.80 2.64 16.46
N GLN A 105 38.25 3.54 17.32
CA GLN A 105 39.65 3.97 17.42
C GLN A 105 40.11 3.99 18.87
N ALA A 106 41.32 3.49 19.14
CA ALA A 106 41.92 3.54 20.47
C ALA A 106 42.26 4.97 20.88
N LEU A 107 41.81 5.37 22.07
CA LEU A 107 42.14 6.66 22.69
C LEU A 107 43.39 6.59 23.56
N GLU A 108 43.78 5.38 23.95
CA GLU A 108 44.99 5.03 24.69
C GLU A 108 45.34 3.58 24.32
N ASP A 109 46.53 3.10 24.69
CA ASP A 109 46.92 1.70 24.46
C ASP A 109 45.85 0.75 25.03
N ALA A 110 45.34 -0.14 24.18
CA ALA A 110 44.19 -0.97 24.49
C ALA A 110 44.46 -2.45 24.19
N GLU A 111 43.96 -3.32 25.09
CA GLU A 111 44.01 -4.77 24.94
C GLU A 111 42.58 -5.29 24.80
N LEU A 112 42.35 -6.08 23.75
CA LEU A 112 41.06 -6.65 23.41
C LEU A 112 41.17 -8.15 23.21
N VAL A 113 40.04 -8.83 23.30
CA VAL A 113 39.91 -10.22 22.90
C VAL A 113 38.97 -10.32 21.72
N ARG A 114 39.42 -10.98 20.67
CA ARG A 114 38.68 -11.23 19.44
C ARG A 114 38.05 -12.62 19.48
N LEU A 115 36.77 -12.69 19.15
CA LEU A 115 36.08 -13.93 18.80
C LEU A 115 35.62 -13.84 17.35
N SER A 116 36.10 -14.75 16.50
CA SER A 116 35.70 -14.83 15.09
C SER A 116 34.37 -15.57 14.92
N ARG A 117 33.65 -15.30 13.82
CA ARG A 117 32.40 -16.01 13.48
C ARG A 117 32.63 -17.52 13.39
N ALA A 118 33.72 -17.91 12.72
CA ALA A 118 34.06 -19.32 12.58
C ALA A 118 34.33 -19.98 13.94
N GLY A 119 34.97 -19.26 14.88
CA GLY A 119 35.15 -19.73 16.26
C GLY A 119 33.82 -19.83 17.01
N PHE A 120 32.99 -18.80 16.93
CA PHE A 120 31.65 -18.80 17.54
C PHE A 120 30.77 -19.94 17.01
N ASP A 121 30.75 -20.17 15.69
CA ASP A 121 29.98 -21.25 15.06
C ASP A 121 30.47 -22.63 15.52
N ARG A 122 31.79 -22.86 15.61
CA ARG A 122 32.35 -24.12 16.15
C ARG A 122 31.95 -24.38 17.60
N ILE A 123 31.90 -23.35 18.43
CA ILE A 123 31.45 -23.49 19.82
C ILE A 123 29.95 -23.76 19.84
N ALA A 124 29.17 -23.01 19.07
CA ALA A 124 27.73 -23.13 18.98
C ALA A 124 27.25 -24.51 18.49
N GLU A 125 28.00 -25.16 17.58
CA GLU A 125 27.75 -26.53 17.13
C GLU A 125 27.88 -27.56 18.27
N ARG A 126 28.83 -27.36 19.19
CA ARG A 126 29.11 -28.28 20.29
C ARG A 126 28.33 -27.93 21.56
N HIS A 127 28.03 -26.65 21.75
CA HIS A 127 27.41 -26.07 22.93
C HIS A 127 26.33 -25.04 22.54
N PRO A 128 25.14 -25.49 22.11
CA PRO A 128 24.08 -24.59 21.62
C PRO A 128 23.64 -23.51 22.63
N GLN A 129 23.81 -23.74 23.93
CA GLN A 129 23.50 -22.74 24.97
C GLN A 129 24.24 -21.41 24.81
N ILE A 130 25.43 -21.40 24.19
CA ILE A 130 26.19 -20.17 23.96
C ILE A 130 25.42 -19.18 23.10
N ILE A 131 24.60 -19.66 22.16
CA ILE A 131 23.78 -18.83 21.31
C ILE A 131 22.74 -18.07 22.13
N THR A 132 22.09 -18.74 23.06
CA THR A 132 21.05 -18.16 23.92
C THR A 132 21.64 -17.08 24.82
N GLU A 133 22.72 -17.40 25.52
CA GLU A 133 23.38 -16.45 26.43
C GLU A 133 23.93 -15.25 25.68
N PHE A 134 24.50 -15.49 24.49
CA PHE A 134 25.00 -14.42 23.64
C PHE A 134 23.87 -13.51 23.11
N ALA A 135 22.76 -14.10 22.66
CA ALA A 135 21.59 -13.35 22.25
C ALA A 135 21.01 -12.52 23.41
N HIS A 136 20.99 -13.07 24.63
CA HIS A 136 20.55 -12.38 25.84
C HIS A 136 21.48 -11.21 26.21
N ALA A 137 22.79 -11.39 26.12
CA ALA A 137 23.77 -10.35 26.43
C ALA A 137 23.74 -9.18 25.45
N ILE A 138 23.40 -9.44 24.19
CA ILE A 138 23.45 -8.43 23.12
C ILE A 138 22.10 -7.74 22.91
N SER A 139 20.98 -8.42 23.19
CA SER A 139 19.63 -7.87 22.98
C SER A 139 19.42 -6.49 23.62
N PRO A 140 19.85 -6.21 24.87
CA PRO A 140 19.70 -4.88 25.48
C PRO A 140 20.50 -3.79 24.76
N ARG A 141 21.72 -4.11 24.32
CA ARG A 141 22.59 -3.18 23.59
C ARG A 141 22.02 -2.84 22.21
N TRP A 142 21.52 -3.84 21.50
CA TRP A 142 20.87 -3.66 20.20
C TRP A 142 19.59 -2.83 20.30
N ARG A 143 18.72 -3.17 21.26
CA ARG A 143 17.51 -2.41 21.57
C ARG A 143 17.84 -0.95 21.89
N GLY A 144 18.89 -0.71 22.68
CA GLY A 144 19.39 0.64 22.97
C GLY A 144 19.78 1.42 21.71
N ALA A 145 20.51 0.80 20.77
CA ALA A 145 20.93 1.44 19.52
C ALA A 145 19.74 1.79 18.61
N GLN A 146 18.76 0.90 18.47
CA GLN A 146 17.54 1.20 17.69
C GLN A 146 16.72 2.33 18.32
N LEU A 147 16.57 2.27 19.65
CA LEU A 147 15.86 3.30 20.40
C LEU A 147 16.56 4.66 20.29
N ALA A 148 17.89 4.69 20.24
CA ALA A 148 18.66 5.91 20.00
C ALA A 148 18.29 6.59 18.68
N GLY A 149 18.25 5.81 17.58
CA GLY A 149 17.86 6.34 16.28
C GLY A 149 16.43 6.89 16.26
N VAL A 150 15.49 6.20 16.93
CA VAL A 150 14.09 6.62 17.02
C VAL A 150 13.92 7.87 17.87
N LEU A 151 14.55 7.92 19.04
CA LEU A 151 14.44 9.05 19.96
C LEU A 151 15.15 10.29 19.43
N ALA A 152 16.27 10.17 18.71
CA ALA A 152 16.92 11.31 18.07
C ALA A 152 15.95 12.05 17.12
N ASN A 153 15.15 11.31 16.36
CA ASN A 153 14.14 11.88 15.46
C ASN A 153 12.94 12.48 16.21
N LEU A 154 12.49 11.83 17.29
CA LEU A 154 11.28 12.22 18.04
C LEU A 154 11.52 13.38 19.02
N CYS A 155 12.67 13.39 19.68
CA CYS A 155 12.98 14.26 20.80
C CYS A 155 14.02 15.34 20.48
N GLY A 156 14.68 15.26 19.32
CA GLY A 156 15.76 16.16 18.93
C GLY A 156 17.10 15.82 19.59
N GLU A 157 18.08 16.72 19.44
CA GLU A 157 19.40 16.56 20.03
C GLU A 157 19.34 16.49 21.57
N MET A 158 19.98 15.47 22.13
CA MET A 158 20.14 15.27 23.57
C MET A 158 21.55 14.74 23.88
N ASP A 159 22.06 15.05 25.07
CA ASP A 159 23.34 14.49 25.50
C ASP A 159 23.20 13.01 25.90
N ALA A 160 24.34 12.31 25.95
CA ALA A 160 24.38 10.87 26.26
C ALA A 160 23.80 10.54 27.65
N ALA A 161 23.95 11.45 28.63
CA ALA A 161 23.44 11.27 29.98
C ALA A 161 21.90 11.31 30.02
N THR A 162 21.30 12.28 29.32
CA THR A 162 19.84 12.42 29.17
C THR A 162 19.27 11.23 28.41
N PHE A 163 19.95 10.79 27.35
CA PHE A 163 19.55 9.59 26.60
C PHE A 163 19.54 8.35 27.49
N HIS A 164 20.60 8.12 28.26
CA HIS A 164 20.72 6.96 29.13
C HIS A 164 19.66 6.94 30.24
N ASP A 165 19.40 8.08 30.89
CA ASP A 165 18.35 8.19 31.90
C ASP A 165 16.96 7.94 31.30
N LEU A 166 16.68 8.47 30.10
CA LEU A 166 15.41 8.24 29.42
C LEU A 166 15.25 6.77 29.01
N GLN A 167 16.29 6.14 28.47
CA GLN A 167 16.30 4.72 28.14
C GLN A 167 16.03 3.84 29.36
N ALA A 168 16.62 4.16 30.52
CA ALA A 168 16.46 3.39 31.75
C ALA A 168 15.03 3.43 32.32
N ARG A 169 14.25 4.47 31.98
CA ARG A 169 12.87 4.66 32.46
C ARG A 169 11.80 4.13 31.52
N LEU A 170 12.18 3.78 30.28
CA LEU A 170 11.28 3.23 29.28
C LEU A 170 11.17 1.70 29.42
N GLU A 171 9.95 1.19 29.30
CA GLU A 171 9.68 -0.26 29.41
C GLU A 171 9.53 -0.89 28.02
N TRP A 172 10.37 -1.87 27.68
CA TRP A 172 10.26 -2.59 26.41
C TRP A 172 9.05 -3.53 26.40
N ARG A 173 8.33 -3.54 25.28
CA ARG A 173 7.22 -4.45 25.01
C ARG A 173 7.31 -5.00 23.60
N HIS A 174 7.27 -6.32 23.49
CA HIS A 174 7.15 -7.02 22.20
C HIS A 174 5.69 -7.38 21.94
N LEU A 175 5.24 -7.23 20.71
CA LEU A 175 3.95 -7.70 20.23
C LEU A 175 4.14 -8.63 19.03
N ALA A 176 3.53 -9.80 19.09
CA ALA A 176 3.44 -10.68 17.93
C ALA A 176 2.48 -10.13 16.86
N ALA A 177 2.73 -10.43 15.59
CA ALA A 177 1.76 -10.15 14.52
C ALA A 177 0.35 -10.67 14.87
N GLY A 178 -0.66 -9.78 14.80
CA GLY A 178 -2.05 -10.03 15.19
C GLY A 178 -2.38 -9.77 16.66
N GLU A 179 -1.39 -9.54 17.52
CA GLU A 179 -1.61 -9.25 18.94
C GLU A 179 -2.19 -7.84 19.13
N THR A 180 -3.23 -7.72 19.96
CA THR A 180 -3.86 -6.44 20.31
C THR A 180 -3.08 -5.75 21.43
N LEU A 181 -2.68 -4.50 21.21
CA LEU A 181 -2.00 -3.67 22.21
C LEU A 181 -2.98 -3.14 23.27
N PHE A 182 -4.11 -2.58 22.82
CA PHE A 182 -5.27 -2.13 23.62
C PHE A 182 -6.51 -1.97 22.72
N ARG A 183 -7.70 -1.95 23.31
CA ARG A 183 -8.98 -1.76 22.61
C ARG A 183 -9.59 -0.38 22.85
N GLU A 184 -10.41 0.07 21.90
CA GLU A 184 -11.22 1.27 22.04
C GLU A 184 -12.09 1.20 23.31
N GLY A 185 -12.19 2.31 24.03
CA GLY A 185 -12.95 2.42 25.27
C GLY A 185 -12.25 1.89 26.52
N GLU A 186 -11.10 1.20 26.41
CA GLU A 186 -10.30 0.81 27.57
C GLU A 186 -9.66 2.05 28.24
N PRO A 187 -9.40 2.06 29.55
CA PRO A 187 -8.62 3.12 30.18
C PRO A 187 -7.17 3.10 29.68
N GLY A 188 -6.52 4.26 29.57
CA GLY A 188 -5.14 4.37 29.12
C GLY A 188 -4.28 5.23 30.05
N ASP A 189 -3.19 4.66 30.57
CA ASP A 189 -2.25 5.31 31.49
C ASP A 189 -0.84 5.49 30.89
N ALA A 190 -0.69 5.19 29.61
CA ALA A 190 0.60 5.11 28.94
C ALA A 190 0.47 5.38 27.44
N MET A 191 1.56 5.89 26.87
CA MET A 191 1.77 5.97 25.43
C MET A 191 2.92 5.03 25.02
N TYR A 192 2.93 4.66 23.75
CA TYR A 192 3.89 3.69 23.21
C TYR A 192 4.58 4.29 21.99
N ILE A 193 5.90 4.15 21.93
CA ILE A 193 6.71 4.55 20.79
C ILE A 193 7.11 3.29 20.03
N VAL A 194 6.83 3.26 18.72
CA VAL A 194 7.22 2.14 17.86
C VAL A 194 8.70 2.22 17.55
N VAL A 195 9.46 1.19 17.92
CA VAL A 195 10.89 1.11 17.62
C VAL A 195 11.14 0.32 16.33
N ALA A 196 10.49 -0.83 16.20
CA ALA A 196 10.53 -1.68 15.02
C ALA A 196 9.16 -2.34 14.81
N GLY A 197 8.85 -2.74 13.57
CA GLY A 197 7.55 -3.34 13.25
C GLY A 197 6.51 -2.33 12.74
N ARG A 198 5.22 -2.67 12.87
CA ARG A 198 4.09 -1.86 12.38
C ARG A 198 2.79 -2.24 13.09
N LEU A 199 2.04 -1.24 13.53
CA LEU A 199 0.71 -1.39 14.12
C LEU A 199 -0.37 -0.89 13.14
N SER A 200 -1.59 -1.40 13.30
CA SER A 200 -2.81 -0.82 12.74
C SER A 200 -3.65 -0.25 13.88
N PHE A 201 -4.39 0.81 13.60
CA PHE A 201 -5.49 1.25 14.46
C PHE A 201 -6.81 1.24 13.69
N VAL A 202 -7.88 0.88 14.37
CA VAL A 202 -9.25 0.87 13.85
C VAL A 202 -10.19 1.56 14.84
N VAL A 203 -11.13 2.35 14.30
CA VAL A 203 -12.27 2.92 15.02
C VAL A 203 -13.51 2.39 14.35
N GLU A 204 -14.39 1.77 15.12
CA GLU A 204 -15.63 1.16 14.63
C GLU A 204 -16.84 2.00 15.06
N ASP A 205 -17.91 2.00 14.27
CA ASP A 205 -19.18 2.59 14.69
C ASP A 205 -19.96 1.65 15.63
N ALA A 206 -21.11 2.11 16.13
CA ALA A 206 -21.98 1.30 17.00
C ALA A 206 -22.56 0.05 16.31
N GLY A 207 -22.48 -0.05 14.97
CA GLY A 207 -22.87 -1.20 14.17
C GLY A 207 -21.72 -2.17 13.87
N GLY A 208 -20.48 -1.84 14.26
CA GLY A 208 -19.28 -2.62 13.96
C GLY A 208 -18.64 -2.30 12.60
N ASP A 209 -19.10 -1.27 11.89
CA ASP A 209 -18.50 -0.83 10.65
C ASP A 209 -17.27 0.05 10.93
N VAL A 210 -16.14 -0.24 10.27
CA VAL A 210 -14.89 0.49 10.46
C VAL A 210 -15.02 1.92 9.90
N LEU A 211 -15.06 2.92 10.80
CA LEU A 211 -15.13 4.35 10.47
C LEU A 211 -13.76 4.90 10.03
N VAL A 212 -12.71 4.53 10.76
CA VAL A 212 -11.36 5.02 10.51
C VAL A 212 -10.37 3.88 10.66
N ARG A 213 -9.44 3.80 9.70
CA ARG A 213 -8.29 2.88 9.77
C ARG A 213 -7.02 3.60 9.40
N GLY A 214 -5.95 3.33 10.15
CA GLY A 214 -4.62 3.78 9.80
C GLY A 214 -3.54 2.83 10.30
N GLU A 215 -2.29 3.21 10.04
CA GLU A 215 -1.09 2.44 10.38
C GLU A 215 -0.11 3.32 11.16
N VAL A 216 0.60 2.70 12.09
CA VAL A 216 1.64 3.32 12.92
C VAL A 216 2.95 2.57 12.69
N GLY A 217 3.99 3.28 12.25
CA GLY A 217 5.31 2.72 11.94
C GLY A 217 6.40 3.18 12.92
N PRO A 218 7.66 2.74 12.71
CA PRO A 218 8.79 3.13 13.55
C PRO A 218 8.94 4.65 13.67
N GLY A 219 9.20 5.13 14.89
CA GLY A 219 9.28 6.55 15.20
C GLY A 219 7.93 7.24 15.40
N GLU A 220 6.81 6.54 15.28
CA GLU A 220 5.50 7.09 15.64
C GLU A 220 5.06 6.66 17.04
N VAL A 221 4.12 7.43 17.58
CA VAL A 221 3.58 7.27 18.93
C VAL A 221 2.11 6.86 18.82
N VAL A 222 1.66 6.00 19.73
CA VAL A 222 0.26 5.59 19.86
C VAL A 222 -0.18 5.57 21.32
N GLY A 223 -1.45 5.91 21.58
CA GLY A 223 -2.01 5.95 22.92
C GLY A 223 -1.71 7.23 23.71
N GLU A 224 -1.10 8.21 23.04
CA GLU A 224 -0.79 9.54 23.54
C GLU A 224 -2.05 10.32 23.95
N PHE A 225 -3.16 10.13 23.25
CA PHE A 225 -4.39 10.86 23.52
C PHE A 225 -4.92 10.55 24.93
N ALA A 226 -5.08 9.26 25.24
CA ALA A 226 -5.53 8.81 26.55
C ALA A 226 -4.60 9.26 27.69
N LEU A 227 -3.28 9.22 27.47
CA LEU A 227 -2.30 9.68 28.47
C LEU A 227 -2.38 11.20 28.70
N LEU A 228 -2.62 12.00 27.65
CA LEU A 228 -2.63 13.46 27.74
C LEU A 228 -3.97 14.05 28.19
N THR A 229 -5.10 13.43 27.81
CA THR A 229 -6.45 13.93 28.12
C THR A 229 -7.10 13.24 29.31
N GLY A 230 -6.63 12.03 29.66
CA GLY A 230 -7.28 11.17 30.65
C GLY A 230 -8.57 10.50 30.15
N GLU A 231 -8.90 10.66 28.86
CA GLU A 231 -10.03 9.98 28.23
C GLU A 231 -9.70 8.50 27.94
N PRO A 232 -10.71 7.63 27.75
CA PRO A 232 -10.50 6.26 27.29
C PRO A 232 -9.77 6.20 25.93
N ARG A 233 -9.21 5.03 25.61
CA ARG A 233 -8.57 4.75 24.32
C ARG A 233 -9.54 5.07 23.18
N SER A 234 -9.11 5.90 22.23
CA SER A 234 -9.93 6.38 21.11
C SER A 234 -10.01 5.41 19.93
N ALA A 235 -9.27 4.31 19.95
CA ALA A 235 -9.19 3.33 18.88
C ALA A 235 -8.67 1.99 19.41
N THR A 236 -9.00 0.90 18.72
CA THR A 236 -8.38 -0.41 18.93
C THR A 236 -7.07 -0.48 18.14
N VAL A 237 -5.98 -0.90 18.78
CA VAL A 237 -4.64 -0.95 18.18
C VAL A 237 -4.07 -2.36 18.28
N TYR A 238 -3.55 -2.89 17.18
CA TYR A 238 -2.96 -4.21 17.11
C TYR A 238 -1.76 -4.26 16.15
N ALA A 239 -0.87 -5.22 16.35
CA ALA A 239 0.31 -5.41 15.51
C ALA A 239 -0.04 -6.05 14.17
N ILE A 240 0.39 -5.44 13.06
CA ILE A 240 0.26 -6.03 11.71
C ILE A 240 1.39 -7.04 11.47
N ARG A 241 2.57 -6.72 12.01
CA ARG A 241 3.77 -7.55 12.01
C ARG A 241 4.43 -7.53 13.38
N ASP A 242 5.42 -8.38 13.58
CA ASP A 242 6.18 -8.40 14.84
C ASP A 242 6.71 -7.00 15.15
N THR A 243 6.36 -6.50 16.33
CA THR A 243 6.52 -5.09 16.68
C THR A 243 7.16 -4.95 18.05
N ASP A 244 8.26 -4.21 18.10
CA ASP A 244 8.94 -3.83 19.33
C ASP A 244 8.62 -2.37 19.67
N LEU A 245 8.12 -2.16 20.88
CA LEU A 245 7.67 -0.88 21.40
C LEU A 245 8.42 -0.54 22.69
N VAL A 246 8.50 0.76 22.98
CA VAL A 246 8.78 1.23 24.34
C VAL A 246 7.56 1.93 24.92
N ARG A 247 7.19 1.55 26.14
CA ARG A 247 6.09 2.12 26.91
C ARG A 247 6.62 3.27 27.78
N LEU A 248 5.95 4.41 27.68
CA LEU A 248 6.10 5.53 28.59
C LEU A 248 4.82 5.68 29.41
N SER A 249 4.90 5.36 30.70
CA SER A 249 3.78 5.50 31.63
C SER A 249 3.56 6.95 32.02
N GLN A 250 2.35 7.29 32.47
CA GLN A 250 2.00 8.63 32.91
C GLN A 250 2.92 9.16 34.03
N PRO A 251 3.26 8.40 35.09
CA PRO A 251 4.18 8.89 36.13
C PRO A 251 5.56 9.25 35.55
N VAL A 252 6.10 8.40 34.66
CA VAL A 252 7.39 8.65 34.02
C VAL A 252 7.31 9.86 33.09
N PHE A 253 6.22 10.01 32.34
CA PHE A 253 5.99 11.18 31.50
C PHE A 253 5.98 12.48 32.32
N GLU A 254 5.24 12.52 33.43
CA GLU A 254 5.17 13.68 34.32
C GLU A 254 6.53 14.04 34.92
N ASP A 255 7.34 13.05 35.27
CA ASP A 255 8.69 13.25 35.79
C ASP A 255 9.64 13.77 34.71
N LEU A 256 9.58 13.22 33.48
CA LEU A 256 10.38 13.69 32.35
C LEU A 256 10.02 15.12 31.94
N VAL A 257 8.75 15.53 32.04
CA VAL A 257 8.33 16.92 31.80
C VAL A 257 8.99 17.88 32.79
N ARG A 258 9.16 17.47 34.05
CA ARG A 258 9.83 18.28 35.09
C ARG A 258 11.34 18.34 34.89
N GLN A 259 11.96 17.21 34.54
CA GLN A 259 13.41 17.08 34.45
C GLN A 259 13.99 17.55 33.11
N TYR A 260 13.30 17.26 32.00
CA TYR A 260 13.76 17.51 30.63
C TYR A 260 12.69 18.23 29.77
N PRO A 261 12.24 19.43 30.15
CA PRO A 261 11.13 20.12 29.47
C PRO A 261 11.39 20.39 27.99
N ARG A 262 12.65 20.62 27.59
CA ARG A 262 13.01 20.84 26.17
C ARG A 262 12.81 19.59 25.30
N VAL A 263 13.16 18.42 25.82
CA VAL A 263 12.99 17.11 25.15
C VAL A 263 11.49 16.83 25.00
N MET A 264 10.72 17.00 26.07
CA MET A 264 9.28 16.75 26.05
C MET A 264 8.50 17.72 25.16
N LEU A 265 8.95 18.97 25.04
CA LEU A 265 8.37 19.93 24.09
C LEU A 265 8.61 19.51 22.62
N HIS A 266 9.77 18.93 22.29
CA HIS A 266 10.03 18.40 20.94
C HIS A 266 9.15 17.19 20.65
N LEU A 267 9.06 16.26 21.60
CA LEU A 267 8.18 15.10 21.49
C LEU A 267 6.72 15.51 21.24
N ALA A 268 6.19 16.46 22.02
CA ALA A 268 4.83 16.98 21.85
C ALA A 268 4.61 17.64 20.48
N ARG A 269 5.59 18.40 19.97
CA ARG A 269 5.52 19.01 18.63
C ARG A 269 5.47 17.95 17.53
N ASN A 270 6.28 16.90 17.64
CA ASN A 270 6.32 15.82 16.66
C ASN A 270 5.05 14.96 16.69
N ILE A 271 4.50 14.67 17.89
CA ILE A 271 3.19 14.05 18.05
C ILE A 271 2.10 14.86 17.32
N ILE A 272 2.03 16.17 17.54
CA ILE A 272 1.03 17.04 16.90
C ILE A 272 1.24 17.11 15.37
N LYS A 273 2.49 17.15 14.91
CA LYS A 273 2.85 17.15 13.49
C LYS A 273 2.34 15.88 12.81
N HIS A 274 2.52 14.72 13.43
CA HIS A 274 2.11 13.42 12.88
C HIS A 274 0.59 13.19 13.01
N GLY A 275 -0.04 13.60 14.11
CA GLY A 275 -1.50 13.53 14.28
C GLY A 275 -2.27 14.36 13.25
N ARG A 276 -1.76 15.54 12.86
CA ARG A 276 -2.35 16.36 11.78
C ARG A 276 -2.20 15.74 10.39
N GLN A 277 -1.19 14.90 10.19
CA GLN A 277 -0.98 14.15 8.94
C GLN A 277 -1.91 12.92 8.87
N ALA A 278 -2.17 12.24 10.00
CA ALA A 278 -3.14 11.15 10.05
C ALA A 278 -4.59 11.60 9.72
N ILE A 279 -4.97 12.82 10.09
CA ILE A 279 -6.29 13.41 9.78
C ILE A 279 -6.39 13.88 8.31
N ARG A 280 -5.25 14.19 7.67
CA ARG A 280 -5.19 14.58 6.25
C ARG A 280 -4.65 13.40 5.45
N ALA A 281 -5.53 12.47 5.08
CA ALA A 281 -5.24 11.26 4.29
C ALA A 281 -4.71 11.53 2.85
N SER A 282 -3.82 12.50 2.65
CA SER A 282 -3.35 12.95 1.33
C SER A 282 -1.92 13.51 1.32
N ALA A 283 -1.16 13.43 2.42
CA ALA A 283 0.28 13.74 2.38
C ALA A 283 1.08 12.42 2.35
N PRO A 284 2.02 12.24 1.42
CA PRO A 284 2.90 11.09 1.44
C PRO A 284 3.77 11.17 2.70
N THR A 285 3.50 10.31 3.67
CA THR A 285 4.37 10.10 4.82
C THR A 285 5.76 9.67 4.32
N GLU A 286 6.81 10.15 5.00
CA GLU A 286 8.22 9.81 4.72
C GLU A 286 8.44 8.32 4.48
N VAL A 287 9.55 8.03 3.77
CA VAL A 287 9.83 6.78 3.07
C VAL A 287 9.80 5.54 3.99
N ARG A 288 8.61 4.95 4.21
CA ARG A 288 8.48 3.63 4.86
C ARG A 288 8.73 2.51 3.86
N ALA A 289 9.45 1.46 4.27
CA ALA A 289 9.45 0.22 3.52
C ALA A 289 8.03 -0.34 3.42
N THR A 290 7.71 -0.93 2.28
CA THR A 290 6.53 -1.80 2.14
C THR A 290 7.01 -3.23 1.94
N THR A 291 6.64 -4.11 2.86
CA THR A 291 6.98 -5.53 2.80
C THR A 291 5.82 -6.34 2.21
N ILE A 292 6.12 -7.23 1.28
CA ILE A 292 5.12 -8.00 0.51
C ILE A 292 5.50 -9.47 0.57
N ALA A 293 4.66 -10.31 1.16
CA ALA A 293 4.83 -11.76 1.04
C ALA A 293 4.08 -12.28 -0.19
N VAL A 294 4.80 -12.95 -1.09
CA VAL A 294 4.21 -13.68 -2.21
C VAL A 294 4.00 -15.13 -1.78
N VAL A 295 2.74 -15.56 -1.80
CA VAL A 295 2.30 -16.83 -1.20
C VAL A 295 1.65 -17.69 -2.29
N PRO A 296 2.12 -18.91 -2.56
CA PRO A 296 1.53 -19.75 -3.58
C PRO A 296 0.22 -20.38 -3.05
N THR A 297 -0.82 -20.45 -3.88
CA THR A 297 -2.05 -21.17 -3.52
C THR A 297 -1.92 -22.68 -3.72
N SER A 298 -0.96 -23.13 -4.52
CA SER A 298 -0.64 -24.55 -4.73
C SER A 298 0.86 -24.74 -5.04
N ARG A 299 1.35 -25.98 -4.98
CA ARG A 299 2.76 -26.30 -5.26
C ARG A 299 3.15 -26.18 -6.74
N SER A 300 2.19 -26.08 -7.65
CA SER A 300 2.46 -25.95 -9.09
C SER A 300 2.77 -24.51 -9.51
N VAL A 301 2.39 -23.53 -8.68
CA VAL A 301 2.57 -22.11 -8.99
C VAL A 301 4.06 -21.80 -9.18
N PRO A 302 4.46 -21.19 -10.31
CA PRO A 302 5.84 -20.79 -10.57
C PRO A 302 6.19 -19.51 -9.79
N LEU A 303 6.23 -19.63 -8.46
CA LEU A 303 6.34 -18.51 -7.53
C LEU A 303 7.65 -17.73 -7.68
N ALA A 304 8.78 -18.42 -7.88
CA ALA A 304 10.09 -17.79 -8.05
C ALA A 304 10.14 -16.89 -9.30
N ASP A 305 9.62 -17.36 -10.43
CA ASP A 305 9.55 -16.57 -11.66
C ASP A 305 8.63 -15.36 -11.50
N PHE A 306 7.50 -15.54 -10.81
CA PHE A 306 6.60 -14.44 -10.48
C PHE A 306 7.27 -13.41 -9.56
N ALA A 307 7.93 -13.84 -8.49
CA ALA A 307 8.61 -12.99 -7.53
C ALA A 307 9.72 -12.15 -8.19
N LEU A 308 10.53 -12.78 -9.05
CA LEU A 308 11.57 -12.10 -9.83
C LEU A 308 11.02 -10.97 -10.69
N ARG A 309 9.93 -11.22 -11.42
CA ARG A 309 9.30 -10.20 -12.29
C ARG A 309 8.62 -9.09 -11.51
N LEU A 310 8.02 -9.44 -10.37
CA LEU A 310 7.46 -8.43 -9.46
C LEU A 310 8.56 -7.53 -8.91
N VAL A 311 9.71 -8.09 -8.49
CA VAL A 311 10.86 -7.34 -8.00
C VAL A 311 11.43 -6.41 -9.07
N GLU A 312 11.56 -6.89 -10.31
CA GLU A 312 11.98 -6.06 -11.45
C GLU A 312 11.03 -4.87 -11.66
N ALA A 313 9.73 -5.10 -11.62
CA ALA A 313 8.73 -4.04 -11.78
C ALA A 313 8.71 -3.05 -10.60
N LEU A 314 8.91 -3.52 -9.36
CA LEU A 314 8.96 -2.67 -8.17
C LEU A 314 10.22 -1.80 -8.11
N THR A 315 11.33 -2.26 -8.70
CA THR A 315 12.60 -1.52 -8.77
C THR A 315 12.44 -0.18 -9.48
N ALA A 316 11.50 -0.05 -10.41
CA ALA A 316 11.17 1.21 -11.07
C ALA A 316 10.59 2.29 -10.10
N PHE A 317 10.13 1.89 -8.91
CA PHE A 317 9.50 2.77 -7.93
C PHE A 317 10.34 2.94 -6.64
N GLY A 318 11.52 2.33 -6.57
CA GLY A 318 12.44 2.42 -5.45
C GLY A 318 13.30 1.16 -5.22
N PRO A 319 14.36 1.24 -4.39
CA PRO A 319 15.20 0.10 -4.06
C PRO A 319 14.38 -1.08 -3.54
N THR A 320 14.53 -2.25 -4.17
CA THR A 320 13.74 -3.44 -3.87
C THR A 320 14.64 -4.61 -3.49
N LEU A 321 14.37 -5.26 -2.37
CA LEU A 321 15.05 -6.48 -1.93
C LEU A 321 14.16 -7.71 -2.18
N HIS A 322 14.76 -8.81 -2.63
CA HIS A 322 14.08 -10.09 -2.79
C HIS A 322 14.68 -11.15 -1.87
N LEU A 323 13.85 -11.71 -0.98
CA LEU A 323 14.24 -12.74 -0.03
C LEU A 323 13.36 -13.99 -0.22
N SER A 324 13.90 -15.02 -0.87
CA SER A 324 13.50 -16.42 -0.67
C SER A 324 14.30 -17.02 0.48
N GLY A 325 13.94 -18.21 0.97
CA GLY A 325 14.69 -18.86 2.06
C GLY A 325 16.19 -19.02 1.74
N GLU A 326 16.51 -19.44 0.51
CA GLU A 326 17.91 -19.56 0.05
C GLU A 326 18.62 -18.21 -0.08
N ARG A 327 17.94 -17.19 -0.61
CA ARG A 327 18.51 -15.84 -0.73
C ARG A 327 18.73 -15.22 0.64
N PHE A 328 17.81 -15.43 1.57
CA PHE A 328 17.94 -15.01 2.96
C PHE A 328 19.17 -15.64 3.60
N ASP A 329 19.33 -16.97 3.53
CA ASP A 329 20.50 -17.66 4.09
C ASP A 329 21.83 -17.11 3.56
N ARG A 330 21.88 -16.82 2.26
CA ARG A 330 23.05 -16.24 1.60
C ARG A 330 23.33 -14.81 2.06
N CYS A 331 22.29 -13.97 2.14
CA CYS A 331 22.42 -12.58 2.59
C CYS A 331 22.72 -12.45 4.08
N TYR A 332 22.19 -13.37 4.89
CA TYR A 332 22.44 -13.47 6.32
C TYR A 332 23.80 -14.11 6.63
N GLY A 333 24.34 -14.90 5.70
CA GLY A 333 25.65 -15.53 5.80
C GLY A 333 25.67 -16.83 6.62
N LYS A 334 24.51 -17.48 6.82
CA LYS A 334 24.38 -18.76 7.52
C LYS A 334 23.34 -19.64 6.82
N ALA A 335 23.77 -20.81 6.36
CA ALA A 335 22.89 -21.79 5.74
C ALA A 335 21.89 -22.36 6.77
N GLY A 336 20.62 -22.53 6.37
CA GLY A 336 19.54 -23.03 7.21
C GLY A 336 18.96 -22.00 8.16
N ALA A 337 19.44 -20.75 8.15
CA ALA A 337 18.95 -19.70 9.04
C ALA A 337 17.46 -19.38 8.77
N ALA A 338 17.00 -19.45 7.53
CA ALA A 338 15.61 -19.28 7.13
C ALA A 338 14.67 -20.25 7.85
N GLN A 339 15.16 -21.47 8.13
CA GLN A 339 14.40 -22.54 8.76
C GLN A 339 14.54 -22.57 10.29
N THR A 340 15.14 -21.51 10.87
CA THR A 340 15.19 -21.31 12.32
C THR A 340 13.78 -21.15 12.88
N ALA A 341 13.43 -22.02 13.84
CA ALA A 341 12.15 -21.96 14.55
C ALA A 341 11.96 -20.62 15.28
N GLU A 342 10.71 -20.21 15.47
CA GLU A 342 10.37 -18.90 16.04
C GLU A 342 10.82 -18.74 17.49
N ASP A 343 10.73 -19.82 18.27
CA ASP A 343 11.15 -19.93 19.67
C ASP A 343 12.67 -20.08 19.83
N HIS A 344 13.40 -20.27 18.73
CA HIS A 344 14.84 -20.38 18.79
C HIS A 344 15.48 -19.02 19.14
N PRO A 345 16.48 -18.98 20.03
CA PRO A 345 17.12 -17.73 20.47
C PRO A 345 17.71 -16.87 19.34
N THR A 346 18.22 -17.48 18.26
CA THR A 346 18.69 -16.74 17.07
C THR A 346 17.58 -16.06 16.27
N SER A 347 16.32 -16.39 16.52
CA SER A 347 15.17 -15.76 15.85
C SER A 347 15.16 -14.25 16.08
N ILE A 348 15.62 -13.80 17.25
CA ILE A 348 15.79 -12.37 17.59
C ILE A 348 16.78 -11.70 16.63
N ALA A 349 17.95 -12.31 16.41
CA ALA A 349 18.97 -11.78 15.51
C ALA A 349 18.49 -11.73 14.05
N ILE A 350 17.67 -12.69 13.63
CA ILE A 350 17.06 -12.70 12.31
C ILE A 350 16.04 -11.57 12.16
N THR A 351 15.14 -11.40 13.14
CA THR A 351 14.14 -10.32 13.13
C THR A 351 14.82 -8.95 13.14
N ALA A 352 15.91 -8.82 13.90
CA ALA A 352 16.74 -7.62 13.91
C ALA A 352 17.32 -7.30 12.53
N TRP A 353 17.90 -8.30 11.88
CA TRP A 353 18.47 -8.15 10.53
C TRP A 353 17.41 -7.74 9.51
N LEU A 354 16.22 -8.37 9.55
CA LEU A 354 15.10 -8.03 8.68
C LEU A 354 14.63 -6.58 8.89
N SER A 355 14.49 -6.15 10.15
CA SER A 355 14.10 -4.79 10.50
C SER A 355 15.10 -3.75 9.99
N GLU A 356 16.40 -4.07 9.99
CA GLU A 356 17.41 -3.18 9.41
C GLU A 356 17.26 -3.07 7.89
N ARG A 357 16.96 -4.16 7.17
CA ARG A 357 16.75 -4.10 5.71
C ARG A 357 15.62 -3.13 5.33
N GLU A 358 14.61 -2.98 6.19
CA GLU A 358 13.51 -2.04 5.97
C GLU A 358 13.94 -0.58 6.03
N THR A 359 15.08 -0.28 6.65
CA THR A 359 15.65 1.07 6.63
C THR A 359 16.40 1.35 5.32
N GLN A 360 16.87 0.31 4.63
CA GLN A 360 17.70 0.41 3.43
C GLN A 360 16.90 0.29 2.13
N TYR A 361 15.81 -0.47 2.15
CA TYR A 361 15.00 -0.78 0.97
C TYR A 361 13.61 -0.16 1.06
N ARG A 362 13.13 0.35 -0.07
CA ARG A 362 11.76 0.85 -0.19
C ARG A 362 10.74 -0.28 -0.27
N TYR A 363 11.10 -1.39 -0.91
CA TYR A 363 10.25 -2.57 -1.01
C TYR A 363 11.03 -3.82 -0.63
N ILE A 364 10.41 -4.73 0.11
CA ILE A 364 10.96 -6.05 0.38
C ILE A 364 9.93 -7.08 -0.05
N VAL A 365 10.31 -7.96 -0.98
CA VAL A 365 9.49 -9.07 -1.43
C VAL A 365 9.98 -10.34 -0.75
N TYR A 366 9.13 -10.92 0.10
CA TYR A 366 9.34 -12.20 0.75
C TYR A 366 8.71 -13.31 -0.10
N GLU A 367 9.53 -14.18 -0.68
CA GLU A 367 9.10 -15.39 -1.37
C GLU A 367 8.96 -16.52 -0.33
N THR A 368 7.74 -17.00 -0.11
CA THR A 368 7.49 -18.10 0.85
C THR A 368 7.86 -19.46 0.26
N ASP A 369 8.06 -20.45 1.12
CA ASP A 369 8.07 -21.83 0.67
C ASP A 369 6.64 -22.24 0.25
N ALA A 370 6.52 -23.33 -0.51
CA ALA A 370 5.22 -23.87 -0.92
C ALA A 370 4.49 -24.66 0.20
N THR A 371 5.07 -24.71 1.40
CA THR A 371 4.57 -25.44 2.57
C THR A 371 4.61 -24.55 3.82
N TRP A 372 3.99 -25.02 4.90
CA TRP A 372 3.97 -24.33 6.19
C TRP A 372 5.31 -24.46 6.97
N SER A 373 6.39 -23.90 6.42
CA SER A 373 7.74 -23.89 7.00
C SER A 373 7.97 -22.73 7.99
N PRO A 374 9.01 -22.79 8.85
CA PRO A 374 9.44 -21.64 9.65
C PRO A 374 9.70 -20.37 8.82
N TRP A 375 10.29 -20.51 7.62
CA TRP A 375 10.48 -19.39 6.71
C TRP A 375 9.15 -18.79 6.25
N THR A 376 8.21 -19.62 5.80
CA THR A 376 6.87 -19.18 5.40
C THR A 376 6.18 -18.41 6.54
N ARG A 377 6.19 -18.93 7.76
CA ARG A 377 5.60 -18.23 8.92
C ARG A 377 6.27 -16.88 9.16
N ARG A 378 7.60 -16.81 9.08
CA ARG A 378 8.36 -15.56 9.23
C ARG A 378 7.98 -14.54 8.16
N CYS A 379 7.90 -14.94 6.89
CA CYS A 379 7.47 -14.08 5.79
C CYS A 379 6.06 -13.50 6.05
N LEU A 380 5.12 -14.33 6.50
CA LEU A 380 3.75 -13.91 6.80
C LEU A 380 3.68 -12.94 7.98
N ARG A 381 4.53 -13.12 9.00
CA ARG A 381 4.61 -12.25 10.18
C ARG A 381 5.32 -10.93 9.92
N GLN A 382 6.14 -10.84 8.88
CA GLN A 382 6.92 -9.64 8.55
C GLN A 382 6.35 -8.81 7.39
N ALA A 383 5.36 -9.35 6.68
CA ALA A 383 4.74 -8.70 5.55
C ALA A 383 3.64 -7.70 5.95
N ASP A 384 3.64 -6.51 5.34
CA ASP A 384 2.52 -5.57 5.41
C ASP A 384 1.33 -6.05 4.56
N ARG A 385 1.62 -6.82 3.51
CA ARG A 385 0.65 -7.31 2.53
C ARG A 385 0.94 -8.74 2.11
N LEU A 386 -0.13 -9.52 1.96
CA LEU A 386 -0.10 -10.88 1.45
C LEU A 386 -0.62 -10.91 0.02
N LEU A 387 0.18 -11.41 -0.90
CA LEU A 387 -0.16 -11.59 -2.30
C LEU A 387 -0.26 -13.08 -2.60
N PHE A 388 -1.48 -13.62 -2.55
CA PHE A 388 -1.76 -15.00 -2.91
C PHE A 388 -1.66 -15.14 -4.43
N VAL A 389 -0.82 -16.05 -4.90
CA VAL A 389 -0.57 -16.28 -6.33
C VAL A 389 -1.13 -17.65 -6.69
N GLY A 390 -2.15 -17.67 -7.52
CA GLY A 390 -2.77 -18.89 -8.03
C GLY A 390 -2.72 -18.98 -9.54
N GLU A 391 -2.85 -20.19 -10.08
CA GLU A 391 -2.92 -20.43 -11.52
C GLU A 391 -4.39 -20.47 -11.97
N ALA A 392 -4.77 -19.59 -12.88
CA ALA A 392 -6.14 -19.55 -13.38
C ALA A 392 -6.50 -20.84 -14.12
N GLY A 393 -7.73 -21.31 -13.92
CA GLY A 393 -8.22 -22.59 -14.47
C GLY A 393 -7.80 -23.83 -13.67
N THR A 394 -7.06 -23.67 -12.57
CA THR A 394 -6.80 -24.75 -11.59
C THR A 394 -7.81 -24.70 -10.43
N ASP A 395 -7.68 -25.61 -9.47
CA ASP A 395 -8.55 -25.69 -8.30
C ASP A 395 -8.56 -24.36 -7.50
N PRO A 396 -9.72 -23.69 -7.37
CA PRO A 396 -9.82 -22.42 -6.64
C PRO A 396 -9.80 -22.58 -5.12
N ALA A 397 -9.74 -23.80 -4.57
CA ALA A 397 -9.70 -24.02 -3.13
C ALA A 397 -8.51 -23.27 -2.45
N PRO A 398 -8.69 -22.74 -1.22
CA PRO A 398 -7.59 -22.19 -0.44
C PRO A 398 -6.47 -23.20 -0.22
N GLY A 399 -5.23 -22.77 -0.46
CA GLY A 399 -4.04 -23.61 -0.30
C GLY A 399 -3.71 -23.95 1.15
N GLU A 400 -2.75 -24.86 1.35
CA GLU A 400 -2.28 -25.32 2.67
C GLU A 400 -1.92 -24.14 3.60
N ILE A 401 -1.20 -23.14 3.08
CA ILE A 401 -0.75 -21.96 3.83
C ILE A 401 -1.93 -21.06 4.22
N GLU A 402 -2.93 -20.94 3.33
CA GLU A 402 -4.14 -20.13 3.56
C GLU A 402 -5.01 -20.70 4.70
N VAL A 403 -5.02 -22.03 4.83
CA VAL A 403 -5.82 -22.76 5.83
C VAL A 403 -5.05 -22.94 7.15
N ALA A 404 -3.74 -23.21 7.09
CA ALA A 404 -2.93 -23.57 8.26
C ALA A 404 -2.61 -22.38 9.19
N GLY A 405 -2.65 -21.15 8.68
CA GLY A 405 -2.20 -19.98 9.43
C GLY A 405 -3.28 -19.28 10.26
N PRO A 406 -2.90 -18.55 11.34
CA PRO A 406 -3.77 -17.59 12.01
C PRO A 406 -3.99 -16.33 11.14
N LEU A 407 -4.00 -16.46 9.81
CA LEU A 407 -4.12 -15.39 8.83
C LEU A 407 -5.38 -14.55 9.06
N LYS A 408 -6.46 -15.18 9.55
CA LYS A 408 -7.70 -14.50 9.93
C LYS A 408 -7.50 -13.52 11.10
N ALA A 409 -6.62 -13.81 12.05
CA ALA A 409 -6.38 -12.99 13.24
C ALA A 409 -5.43 -11.81 12.99
N MET A 410 -4.57 -11.89 11.96
CA MET A 410 -3.49 -10.90 11.76
C MET A 410 -3.94 -9.58 11.11
N GLY A 411 -5.22 -9.40 10.74
CA GLY A 411 -5.73 -8.15 10.16
C GLY A 411 -5.04 -7.68 8.86
N LEU A 412 -4.22 -8.55 8.25
CA LEU A 412 -3.37 -8.28 7.09
C LEU A 412 -4.18 -7.98 5.83
N ARG A 413 -3.63 -7.09 4.99
CA ARG A 413 -4.17 -6.84 3.64
C ARG A 413 -3.83 -8.01 2.73
N ARG A 414 -4.85 -8.66 2.19
CA ARG A 414 -4.82 -9.88 1.38
C ARG A 414 -5.28 -9.58 -0.04
N GLU A 415 -4.46 -9.96 -0.98
CA GLU A 415 -4.69 -9.72 -2.39
C GLU A 415 -4.47 -11.00 -3.19
N LEU A 416 -5.18 -11.15 -4.29
CA LEU A 416 -5.11 -12.35 -5.13
C LEU A 416 -4.56 -12.02 -6.52
N VAL A 417 -3.50 -12.70 -6.94
CA VAL A 417 -3.01 -12.70 -8.31
C VAL A 417 -3.36 -14.02 -8.96
N LEU A 418 -4.08 -13.97 -10.07
CA LEU A 418 -4.38 -15.11 -10.91
C LEU A 418 -3.48 -15.08 -12.14
N LEU A 419 -2.51 -15.99 -12.17
CA LEU A 419 -1.64 -16.22 -13.31
C LEU A 419 -2.46 -16.79 -14.46
N GLN A 420 -2.56 -16.01 -15.52
CA GLN A 420 -3.31 -16.38 -16.71
C GLN A 420 -2.42 -17.17 -17.69
N PRO A 421 -2.94 -18.24 -18.32
CA PRO A 421 -2.24 -18.90 -19.41
C PRO A 421 -1.96 -17.94 -20.56
N GLU A 422 -0.91 -18.22 -21.34
CA GLU A 422 -0.59 -17.40 -22.50
C GLU A 422 -1.59 -17.60 -23.64
N GLY A 423 -1.88 -16.51 -24.35
CA GLY A 423 -2.75 -16.55 -25.52
C GLY A 423 -4.25 -16.64 -25.23
N ILE A 424 -4.68 -16.59 -23.97
CA ILE A 424 -6.10 -16.46 -23.66
C ILE A 424 -6.62 -15.08 -24.10
N GLU A 425 -7.85 -15.05 -24.62
CA GLU A 425 -8.51 -13.80 -25.01
C GLU A 425 -8.86 -12.96 -23.77
N ARG A 426 -9.29 -13.63 -22.69
CA ARG A 426 -9.74 -13.00 -21.45
C ARG A 426 -9.69 -13.98 -20.27
N PRO A 427 -9.55 -13.47 -19.03
CA PRO A 427 -9.75 -14.27 -17.83
C PRO A 427 -11.17 -14.83 -17.74
N SER A 428 -11.33 -15.87 -16.91
CA SER A 428 -12.62 -16.48 -16.59
C SER A 428 -12.55 -17.28 -15.30
N GLY A 429 -13.68 -17.42 -14.61
CA GLY A 429 -13.80 -18.29 -13.43
C GLY A 429 -13.30 -17.63 -12.14
N THR A 430 -13.10 -16.31 -12.14
CA THR A 430 -12.56 -15.57 -10.99
C THR A 430 -13.52 -15.57 -9.79
N ALA A 431 -14.83 -15.62 -10.04
CA ALA A 431 -15.85 -15.68 -9.01
C ALA A 431 -15.64 -16.85 -8.03
N GLU A 432 -15.21 -18.02 -8.52
CA GLU A 432 -14.98 -19.21 -7.68
C GLU A 432 -13.78 -19.04 -6.75
N TRP A 433 -12.76 -18.29 -7.20
CA TRP A 433 -11.60 -17.94 -6.39
C TRP A 433 -11.94 -16.93 -5.29
N LEU A 434 -12.77 -15.93 -5.62
CA LEU A 434 -13.22 -14.88 -4.71
C LEU A 434 -14.24 -15.40 -3.68
N ALA A 435 -15.14 -16.30 -4.07
CA ALA A 435 -16.15 -16.86 -3.17
C ALA A 435 -15.55 -17.57 -1.95
N GLN A 436 -14.34 -18.10 -2.08
CA GLN A 436 -13.64 -18.83 -1.01
C GLN A 436 -12.68 -17.94 -0.21
N ARG A 437 -12.50 -16.67 -0.60
CA ARG A 437 -11.49 -15.77 -0.04
C ARG A 437 -12.03 -14.37 0.20
N HIS A 438 -11.79 -13.86 1.40
CA HIS A 438 -11.97 -12.43 1.66
C HIS A 438 -10.68 -11.68 1.30
N VAL A 439 -10.61 -11.16 0.07
CA VAL A 439 -9.50 -10.33 -0.45
C VAL A 439 -9.95 -8.91 -0.72
N GLN A 440 -9.07 -7.94 -0.50
CA GLN A 440 -9.37 -6.53 -0.79
C GLN A 440 -9.22 -6.19 -2.28
N ALA A 441 -8.45 -6.98 -3.02
CA ALA A 441 -8.24 -6.79 -4.45
C ALA A 441 -7.79 -8.08 -5.13
N HIS A 442 -8.08 -8.18 -6.43
CA HIS A 442 -7.51 -9.20 -7.30
C HIS A 442 -6.88 -8.61 -8.57
N TYR A 443 -6.06 -9.44 -9.23
CA TYR A 443 -5.23 -9.09 -10.37
C TYR A 443 -5.14 -10.28 -11.34
N HIS A 444 -5.18 -9.99 -12.65
CA HIS A 444 -4.85 -10.94 -13.69
C HIS A 444 -3.47 -10.60 -14.25
N VAL A 445 -2.55 -11.57 -14.24
CA VAL A 445 -1.17 -11.36 -14.70
C VAL A 445 -0.76 -12.50 -15.61
N ARG A 446 -0.14 -12.21 -16.74
CA ARG A 446 0.54 -13.21 -17.57
C ARG A 446 2.03 -13.14 -17.30
N LEU A 447 2.64 -14.30 -17.00
CA LEU A 447 4.03 -14.36 -16.57
C LEU A 447 4.99 -13.69 -17.54
N LYS A 448 4.86 -13.84 -18.87
CA LYS A 448 5.79 -13.23 -19.82
C LYS A 448 5.45 -11.81 -20.24
N VAL A 449 4.38 -11.19 -19.72
CA VAL A 449 3.96 -9.84 -20.13
C VAL A 449 4.39 -8.81 -19.10
N GLN A 450 5.45 -8.06 -19.41
CA GLN A 450 6.01 -7.06 -18.47
C GLN A 450 5.01 -5.96 -18.10
N ALA A 451 4.13 -5.58 -19.03
CA ALA A 451 3.09 -4.57 -18.77
C ALA A 451 2.18 -4.98 -17.60
N ASP A 452 1.81 -6.27 -17.49
CA ASP A 452 0.95 -6.77 -16.42
C ASP A 452 1.63 -6.60 -15.05
N PHE A 453 2.94 -6.84 -14.95
CA PHE A 453 3.71 -6.60 -13.73
C PHE A 453 3.90 -5.11 -13.41
N GLN A 454 4.03 -4.26 -14.43
CA GLN A 454 4.06 -2.80 -14.22
C GLN A 454 2.72 -2.28 -13.69
N HIS A 455 1.59 -2.81 -14.17
CA HIS A 455 0.25 -2.52 -13.63
C HIS A 455 0.13 -2.99 -12.18
N LEU A 456 0.56 -4.22 -11.88
CA LEU A 456 0.57 -4.76 -10.52
C LEU A 456 1.44 -3.90 -9.59
N ALA A 457 2.67 -3.55 -9.98
CA ALA A 457 3.58 -2.74 -9.18
C ALA A 457 3.02 -1.33 -8.89
N ARG A 458 2.41 -0.65 -9.87
CA ARG A 458 1.75 0.65 -9.63
C ARG A 458 0.62 0.54 -8.60
N ARG A 459 -0.20 -0.50 -8.70
CA ARG A 459 -1.30 -0.74 -7.75
C ARG A 459 -0.79 -1.06 -6.34
N LEU A 460 0.22 -1.93 -6.22
CA LEU A 460 0.82 -2.28 -4.93
C LEU A 460 1.49 -1.09 -4.26
N THR A 461 2.13 -0.21 -5.04
CA THR A 461 2.86 0.95 -4.52
C THR A 461 2.02 2.21 -4.35
N GLY A 462 0.70 2.14 -4.56
CA GLY A 462 -0.22 3.28 -4.42
C GLY A 462 -0.04 4.37 -5.50
N ARG A 463 0.50 3.99 -6.67
CA ARG A 463 0.75 4.86 -7.83
C ARG A 463 -0.11 4.48 -9.04
N ALA A 464 -1.26 3.86 -8.78
CA ALA A 464 -2.18 3.44 -9.82
C ALA A 464 -2.75 4.65 -10.58
N VAL A 465 -3.02 4.50 -11.87
CA VAL A 465 -3.69 5.50 -12.68
C VAL A 465 -5.12 5.05 -12.97
N GLY A 466 -6.09 5.78 -12.45
CA GLY A 466 -7.51 5.55 -12.66
C GLY A 466 -8.10 6.42 -13.77
N LEU A 467 -8.93 5.84 -14.62
CA LEU A 467 -9.69 6.54 -15.66
C LEU A 467 -11.19 6.52 -15.34
N VAL A 468 -11.81 7.69 -15.22
CA VAL A 468 -13.25 7.83 -14.99
C VAL A 468 -13.94 8.43 -16.21
N LEU A 469 -14.97 7.76 -16.70
CA LEU A 469 -15.75 8.17 -17.87
C LEU A 469 -17.18 8.53 -17.48
N SER A 470 -17.56 9.79 -17.65
CA SER A 470 -18.90 10.26 -17.28
C SER A 470 -20.01 9.71 -18.19
N GLY A 471 -21.26 9.84 -17.75
CA GLY A 471 -22.41 9.72 -18.64
C GLY A 471 -22.55 10.92 -19.60
N GLY A 472 -23.41 10.75 -20.61
CA GLY A 472 -23.59 11.75 -21.68
C GLY A 472 -24.39 11.28 -22.91
N GLY A 473 -24.85 10.03 -22.96
CA GLY A 473 -25.49 9.42 -24.14
C GLY A 473 -24.53 9.41 -25.34
N ALA A 474 -25.00 9.78 -26.52
CA ALA A 474 -24.17 9.81 -27.74
C ALA A 474 -22.89 10.66 -27.61
N ARG A 475 -22.88 11.68 -26.75
CA ARG A 475 -21.69 12.50 -26.48
C ARG A 475 -20.53 11.69 -25.89
N GLY A 476 -20.84 10.59 -25.20
CA GLY A 476 -19.84 9.70 -24.61
C GLY A 476 -18.95 8.99 -25.62
N MET A 477 -19.24 9.05 -26.93
CA MET A 477 -18.32 8.56 -27.94
C MET A 477 -16.98 9.32 -27.93
N ALA A 478 -16.95 10.53 -27.37
CA ALA A 478 -15.72 11.30 -27.17
C ALA A 478 -14.71 10.53 -26.29
N HIS A 479 -15.19 9.68 -25.37
CA HIS A 479 -14.34 8.86 -24.51
C HIS A 479 -13.41 7.95 -25.32
N VAL A 480 -13.85 7.44 -26.47
CA VAL A 480 -13.00 6.58 -27.35
C VAL A 480 -11.82 7.37 -27.91
N GLY A 481 -12.06 8.62 -28.32
CA GLY A 481 -10.99 9.51 -28.79
C GLY A 481 -10.04 9.91 -27.66
N THR A 482 -10.57 10.13 -26.46
CA THR A 482 -9.75 10.41 -25.28
C THR A 482 -8.86 9.21 -24.90
N ILE A 483 -9.40 7.99 -24.89
CA ILE A 483 -8.62 6.77 -24.63
C ILE A 483 -7.47 6.66 -25.64
N ARG A 484 -7.74 6.88 -26.93
CA ARG A 484 -6.69 6.89 -27.96
C ARG A 484 -5.57 7.89 -27.64
N ALA A 485 -5.91 9.12 -27.25
CA ALA A 485 -4.91 10.12 -26.92
C ALA A 485 -4.09 9.75 -25.68
N LEU A 486 -4.71 9.12 -24.68
CA LEU A 486 -4.01 8.62 -23.48
C LEU A 486 -3.04 7.49 -23.83
N GLU A 487 -3.45 6.54 -24.68
CA GLU A 487 -2.60 5.46 -25.17
C GLU A 487 -1.42 5.98 -26.01
N GLU A 488 -1.67 6.91 -26.94
CA GLU A 488 -0.61 7.55 -27.74
C GLU A 488 0.38 8.34 -26.88
N ALA A 489 -0.06 8.88 -25.74
CA ALA A 489 0.80 9.55 -24.77
C ALA A 489 1.55 8.59 -23.84
N GLY A 490 1.32 7.27 -23.95
CA GLY A 490 1.95 6.26 -23.11
C GLY A 490 1.50 6.28 -21.64
N LEU A 491 0.36 6.88 -21.33
CA LEU A 491 -0.18 6.89 -19.97
C LEU A 491 -0.80 5.52 -19.66
N PRO A 492 -0.25 4.76 -18.69
CA PRO A 492 -0.84 3.48 -18.32
C PRO A 492 -2.17 3.73 -17.60
N ILE A 493 -3.18 2.92 -17.88
CA ILE A 493 -4.46 2.92 -17.15
C ILE A 493 -4.58 1.62 -16.37
N ASP A 494 -4.64 1.73 -15.04
CA ASP A 494 -4.67 0.62 -14.09
C ASP A 494 -6.08 0.33 -13.54
N PHE A 495 -6.97 1.33 -13.55
CA PHE A 495 -8.38 1.20 -13.14
C PHE A 495 -9.30 1.93 -14.11
N VAL A 496 -10.51 1.42 -14.32
CA VAL A 496 -11.51 2.06 -15.18
C VAL A 496 -12.85 2.15 -14.46
N GLY A 497 -13.46 3.33 -14.45
CA GLY A 497 -14.76 3.57 -13.84
C GLY A 497 -15.67 4.31 -14.80
N GLY A 498 -16.97 4.08 -14.73
CA GLY A 498 -17.89 4.85 -15.57
C GLY A 498 -19.35 4.86 -15.17
N THR A 499 -20.10 5.74 -15.82
CA THR A 499 -21.56 5.84 -15.66
C THR A 499 -22.24 5.95 -17.01
N SER A 500 -23.36 5.25 -17.18
CA SER A 500 -24.16 5.26 -18.41
C SER A 500 -23.29 4.89 -19.62
N ILE A 501 -23.23 5.72 -20.67
CA ILE A 501 -22.35 5.47 -21.82
C ILE A 501 -20.86 5.33 -21.43
N GLY A 502 -20.39 6.04 -20.39
CA GLY A 502 -19.03 5.89 -19.88
C GLY A 502 -18.77 4.51 -19.29
N ALA A 503 -19.80 3.88 -18.70
CA ALA A 503 -19.73 2.49 -18.26
C ALA A 503 -19.58 1.53 -19.46
N VAL A 504 -20.33 1.75 -20.56
CA VAL A 504 -20.22 0.92 -21.77
C VAL A 504 -18.81 0.98 -22.37
N ILE A 505 -18.27 2.19 -22.57
CA ILE A 505 -16.93 2.38 -23.15
C ILE A 505 -15.84 1.87 -22.19
N GLY A 506 -15.98 2.18 -20.91
CA GLY A 506 -15.04 1.75 -19.88
C GLY A 506 -14.98 0.24 -19.72
N ALA A 507 -16.12 -0.45 -19.79
CA ALA A 507 -16.20 -1.91 -19.77
C ALA A 507 -15.46 -2.54 -20.96
N GLY A 508 -15.68 -2.00 -22.16
CA GLY A 508 -14.96 -2.45 -23.35
C GLY A 508 -13.44 -2.27 -23.23
N TYR A 509 -13.01 -1.12 -22.70
CA TYR A 509 -11.59 -0.86 -22.48
C TYR A 509 -10.98 -1.75 -21.39
N ALA A 510 -11.73 -2.05 -20.33
CA ALA A 510 -11.33 -2.95 -19.27
C ALA A 510 -11.28 -4.43 -19.71
N MET A 511 -12.10 -4.81 -20.71
CA MET A 511 -12.00 -6.09 -21.43
C MET A 511 -10.77 -6.22 -22.32
N GLY A 512 -10.00 -5.13 -22.51
CA GLY A 512 -8.80 -5.13 -23.34
C GLY A 512 -9.03 -4.74 -24.79
N TRP A 513 -10.18 -4.16 -25.15
CA TRP A 513 -10.41 -3.65 -26.50
C TRP A 513 -9.47 -2.48 -26.79
N ASN A 514 -8.74 -2.57 -27.90
CA ASN A 514 -7.94 -1.45 -28.40
C ASN A 514 -8.83 -0.39 -29.08
N TYR A 515 -8.25 0.77 -29.43
CA TYR A 515 -8.97 1.85 -30.12
C TYR A 515 -9.78 1.37 -31.34
N ARG A 516 -9.22 0.52 -32.20
CA ARG A 516 -9.92 0.02 -33.40
C ARG A 516 -11.14 -0.80 -33.05
N GLU A 517 -11.01 -1.69 -32.06
CA GLU A 517 -12.12 -2.49 -31.56
C GLU A 517 -13.19 -1.61 -30.91
N LEU A 518 -12.80 -0.63 -30.08
CA LEU A 518 -13.75 0.34 -29.50
C LEU A 518 -14.56 1.06 -30.58
N VAL A 519 -13.91 1.54 -31.65
CA VAL A 519 -14.59 2.20 -32.78
C VAL A 519 -15.56 1.23 -33.47
N GLU A 520 -15.14 0.00 -33.76
CA GLU A 520 -15.97 -1.01 -34.42
C GLU A 520 -17.19 -1.39 -33.57
N ARG A 521 -17.00 -1.59 -32.27
CA ARG A 521 -18.07 -1.90 -31.32
C ARG A 521 -19.03 -0.73 -31.21
N VAL A 522 -18.55 0.50 -31.05
CA VAL A 522 -19.39 1.72 -31.05
C VAL A 522 -20.22 1.82 -32.32
N ARG A 523 -19.60 1.62 -33.49
CA ARG A 523 -20.30 1.62 -34.78
C ARG A 523 -21.43 0.58 -34.84
N SER A 524 -21.26 -0.58 -34.21
CA SER A 524 -22.28 -1.64 -34.21
C SER A 524 -23.59 -1.24 -33.49
N PHE A 525 -23.54 -0.26 -32.58
CA PHE A 525 -24.71 0.21 -31.84
C PHE A 525 -24.97 1.72 -32.00
N SER A 526 -24.34 2.37 -32.98
CA SER A 526 -24.50 3.80 -33.23
C SER A 526 -25.85 4.18 -33.85
N SER A 527 -26.61 3.20 -34.37
CA SER A 527 -27.94 3.48 -34.92
C SER A 527 -29.02 3.45 -33.84
N THR A 528 -29.78 4.53 -33.72
CA THR A 528 -30.96 4.59 -32.82
C THR A 528 -31.98 3.47 -33.09
N ARG A 529 -32.08 2.97 -34.34
CA ARG A 529 -32.98 1.85 -34.68
C ARG A 529 -32.57 0.52 -34.05
N VAL A 530 -31.27 0.36 -33.81
CA VAL A 530 -30.68 -0.83 -33.19
C VAL A 530 -30.88 -0.80 -31.68
N LEU A 531 -30.91 0.38 -31.06
CA LEU A 531 -31.09 0.53 -29.61
C LEU A 531 -32.55 0.59 -29.16
N LEU A 532 -33.44 1.18 -29.97
CA LEU A 532 -34.78 1.57 -29.54
C LEU A 532 -35.87 0.58 -30.00
N ASP A 533 -36.69 0.12 -29.04
CA ASP A 533 -37.86 -0.73 -29.21
C ASP A 533 -39.08 -0.16 -28.47
N ARG A 534 -39.94 0.54 -29.21
CA ARG A 534 -41.11 1.24 -28.65
C ARG A 534 -42.05 0.28 -27.92
N THR A 535 -42.61 0.72 -26.81
CA THR A 535 -43.60 -0.02 -26.01
C THR A 535 -44.76 0.89 -25.59
N LEU A 536 -45.78 0.32 -24.94
CA LEU A 536 -46.82 1.10 -24.27
C LEU A 536 -46.19 1.83 -23.08
N PRO A 537 -46.21 3.18 -23.03
CA PRO A 537 -45.43 3.97 -22.09
C PRO A 537 -46.08 4.06 -20.70
N LEU A 538 -46.37 2.91 -20.09
CA LEU A 538 -46.85 2.80 -18.71
C LEU A 538 -45.70 2.84 -17.69
N VAL A 539 -44.55 2.29 -18.07
CA VAL A 539 -43.33 2.24 -17.23
C VAL A 539 -42.16 2.98 -17.90
N SER A 540 -41.96 2.77 -19.20
CA SER A 540 -40.89 3.39 -19.98
C SER A 540 -41.29 3.58 -21.44
N LEU A 541 -40.65 4.52 -22.14
CA LEU A 541 -40.87 4.75 -23.58
C LEU A 541 -40.40 3.58 -24.45
N PHE A 542 -39.37 2.87 -24.01
CA PHE A 542 -38.79 1.72 -24.71
C PHE A 542 -38.79 0.46 -23.83
N ALA A 543 -39.12 -0.69 -24.43
CA ALA A 543 -39.09 -1.98 -23.74
C ALA A 543 -37.67 -2.40 -23.34
N SER A 544 -36.67 -1.84 -24.01
CA SER A 544 -35.24 -2.03 -23.77
C SER A 544 -34.74 -3.47 -24.02
N LYS A 545 -35.50 -4.29 -24.76
CA LYS A 545 -35.10 -5.64 -25.17
C LYS A 545 -33.93 -5.56 -26.14
N LYS A 546 -34.00 -4.66 -27.12
CA LYS A 546 -32.92 -4.45 -28.09
C LYS A 546 -31.63 -3.95 -27.44
N LEU A 547 -31.72 -2.93 -26.58
CA LEU A 547 -30.58 -2.45 -25.79
C LEU A 547 -29.94 -3.59 -24.97
N THR A 548 -30.76 -4.39 -24.29
CA THR A 548 -30.27 -5.54 -23.51
C THR A 548 -29.59 -6.57 -24.40
N GLN A 549 -30.14 -6.86 -25.57
CA GLN A 549 -29.54 -7.79 -26.54
C GLN A 549 -28.20 -7.28 -27.06
N VAL A 550 -28.09 -5.99 -27.39
CA VAL A 550 -26.82 -5.36 -27.78
C VAL A 550 -25.77 -5.51 -26.68
N LEU A 551 -26.10 -5.19 -25.43
CA LEU A 551 -25.16 -5.31 -24.31
C LEU A 551 -24.75 -6.78 -24.06
N ARG A 552 -25.67 -7.74 -24.18
CA ARG A 552 -25.34 -9.18 -24.11
C ARG A 552 -24.49 -9.64 -25.28
N THR A 553 -24.66 -9.09 -26.49
CA THR A 553 -23.79 -9.39 -27.63
C THR A 553 -22.38 -8.81 -27.44
N LEU A 554 -22.28 -7.58 -26.93
CA LEU A 554 -21.01 -6.91 -26.67
C LEU A 554 -20.21 -7.60 -25.57
N PHE A 555 -20.85 -7.85 -24.43
CA PHE A 555 -20.17 -8.30 -23.21
C PHE A 555 -20.31 -9.81 -22.94
N ARG A 556 -21.25 -10.50 -23.60
CA ARG A 556 -21.56 -11.92 -23.33
C ARG A 556 -21.85 -12.14 -21.84
N GLU A 557 -21.66 -13.37 -21.34
CA GLU A 557 -21.79 -13.69 -19.91
C GLU A 557 -20.47 -13.44 -19.14
N VAL A 558 -19.72 -12.41 -19.52
CA VAL A 558 -18.50 -12.00 -18.79
C VAL A 558 -18.88 -11.45 -17.43
N GLN A 559 -18.10 -11.81 -16.41
CA GLN A 559 -18.19 -11.22 -15.09
C GLN A 559 -17.24 -10.04 -14.97
N ILE A 560 -17.57 -9.05 -14.13
CA ILE A 560 -16.73 -7.85 -13.93
C ILE A 560 -15.35 -8.26 -13.36
N GLU A 561 -15.33 -9.22 -12.46
CA GLU A 561 -14.12 -9.76 -11.86
C GLU A 561 -13.22 -10.50 -12.85
N ASP A 562 -13.71 -10.88 -14.04
CA ASP A 562 -12.92 -11.53 -15.09
C ASP A 562 -12.25 -10.52 -16.06
N LEU A 563 -12.33 -9.22 -15.78
CA LEU A 563 -11.77 -8.19 -16.65
C LEU A 563 -10.26 -8.01 -16.46
N TRP A 564 -9.53 -7.79 -17.56
CA TRP A 564 -8.08 -7.56 -17.52
C TRP A 564 -7.70 -6.37 -16.64
N ARG A 565 -8.52 -5.32 -16.68
CA ARG A 565 -8.37 -4.15 -15.80
C ARG A 565 -9.54 -4.12 -14.82
N PRO A 566 -9.28 -3.88 -13.52
CA PRO A 566 -10.35 -3.61 -12.56
C PRO A 566 -11.29 -2.54 -13.07
N TYR A 567 -12.58 -2.84 -12.98
CA TYR A 567 -13.63 -2.00 -13.52
C TYR A 567 -14.73 -1.79 -12.48
N PHE A 568 -15.34 -0.60 -12.52
CA PHE A 568 -16.62 -0.38 -11.86
C PHE A 568 -17.58 0.44 -12.70
N CYS A 569 -18.87 0.29 -12.43
CA CYS A 569 -19.86 1.26 -12.89
C CYS A 569 -20.93 1.58 -11.86
N ILE A 570 -21.59 2.72 -12.07
CA ILE A 570 -22.60 3.24 -11.15
C ILE A 570 -24.00 3.00 -11.68
N SER A 571 -24.89 2.54 -10.81
CA SER A 571 -26.33 2.63 -10.97
C SER A 571 -26.97 3.28 -9.73
N CYS A 572 -28.23 3.67 -9.83
CA CYS A 572 -28.99 4.18 -8.70
C CYS A 572 -30.05 3.15 -8.28
N ASN A 573 -30.03 2.73 -7.02
CA ASN A 573 -31.10 1.94 -6.43
C ASN A 573 -32.19 2.89 -5.94
N VAL A 574 -33.30 2.97 -6.67
CA VAL A 574 -34.41 3.88 -6.33
C VAL A 574 -35.32 3.31 -5.23
N THR A 575 -35.18 2.03 -4.89
CA THR A 575 -35.93 1.41 -3.80
C THR A 575 -35.35 1.82 -2.45
N GLN A 576 -34.02 1.79 -2.34
CA GLN A 576 -33.28 2.13 -1.13
C GLN A 576 -32.74 3.57 -1.13
N GLY A 577 -32.82 4.28 -2.26
CA GLY A 577 -32.37 5.68 -2.38
C GLY A 577 -30.85 5.85 -2.31
N ARG A 578 -30.07 4.85 -2.75
CA ARG A 578 -28.61 4.86 -2.66
C ARG A 578 -27.89 4.57 -3.97
N GLU A 579 -26.62 4.95 -4.01
CA GLU A 579 -25.69 4.59 -5.06
C GLU A 579 -25.33 3.10 -4.98
N VAL A 580 -25.20 2.45 -6.14
CA VAL A 580 -24.68 1.09 -6.25
C VAL A 580 -23.45 1.12 -7.14
N VAL A 581 -22.30 0.74 -6.57
CA VAL A 581 -21.03 0.59 -7.26
C VAL A 581 -20.87 -0.89 -7.66
N HIS A 582 -21.07 -1.18 -8.93
CA HIS A 582 -20.93 -2.54 -9.47
C HIS A 582 -19.46 -2.85 -9.71
N ARG A 583 -18.91 -3.84 -8.98
CA ARG A 583 -17.52 -4.31 -9.10
C ARG A 583 -17.39 -5.81 -9.35
N GLU A 584 -18.51 -6.53 -9.30
CA GLU A 584 -18.58 -7.99 -9.44
C GLU A 584 -19.91 -8.39 -10.10
N GLY A 585 -19.95 -9.60 -10.64
CA GLY A 585 -21.12 -10.17 -11.28
C GLY A 585 -21.24 -9.83 -12.78
N ALA A 586 -22.40 -10.13 -13.37
CA ALA A 586 -22.57 -10.11 -14.82
C ALA A 586 -22.41 -8.70 -15.41
N LEU A 587 -21.35 -8.51 -16.20
CA LEU A 587 -20.96 -7.21 -16.74
C LEU A 587 -22.08 -6.57 -17.56
N TRP A 588 -22.72 -7.34 -18.44
CA TRP A 588 -23.82 -6.82 -19.26
C TRP A 588 -25.00 -6.33 -18.41
N LYS A 589 -25.27 -6.98 -17.27
CA LYS A 589 -26.37 -6.65 -16.35
C LYS A 589 -26.07 -5.35 -15.61
N ALA A 590 -24.86 -5.22 -15.07
CA ALA A 590 -24.37 -4.01 -14.39
C ALA A 590 -24.35 -2.80 -15.35
N VAL A 591 -23.81 -2.97 -16.56
CA VAL A 591 -23.84 -1.90 -17.57
C VAL A 591 -25.27 -1.57 -17.99
N ARG A 592 -26.15 -2.58 -18.15
CA ARG A 592 -27.57 -2.37 -18.45
C ARG A 592 -28.30 -1.56 -17.36
N ALA A 593 -27.98 -1.79 -16.09
CA ALA A 593 -28.45 -0.99 -14.97
C ALA A 593 -27.96 0.46 -15.10
N SER A 594 -26.67 0.64 -15.37
CA SER A 594 -26.03 1.94 -15.51
C SER A 594 -26.58 2.79 -16.66
N VAL A 595 -27.15 2.18 -17.72
CA VAL A 595 -27.80 2.88 -18.85
C VAL A 595 -29.34 2.91 -18.79
N ALA A 596 -29.95 2.50 -17.67
CA ALA A 596 -31.40 2.38 -17.50
C ALA A 596 -32.06 3.74 -17.18
N ILE A 597 -31.99 4.70 -18.11
CA ILE A 597 -32.47 6.07 -17.90
C ILE A 597 -33.96 6.07 -17.51
N PRO A 598 -34.35 6.60 -16.33
CA PRO A 598 -35.73 6.60 -15.86
C PRO A 598 -36.73 7.17 -16.87
N GLY A 599 -37.83 6.45 -17.10
CA GLY A 599 -38.89 6.82 -18.05
C GLY A 599 -38.53 6.65 -19.53
N VAL A 600 -37.24 6.56 -19.89
CA VAL A 600 -36.80 6.29 -21.26
C VAL A 600 -36.62 4.80 -21.47
N PHE A 601 -35.76 4.17 -20.66
CA PHE A 601 -35.51 2.73 -20.67
C PHE A 601 -36.16 2.09 -19.45
N SER A 602 -36.50 0.80 -19.57
CA SER A 602 -37.04 0.05 -18.44
C SER A 602 -35.98 -0.09 -17.34
N PRO A 603 -36.37 -0.03 -16.06
CA PRO A 603 -35.46 -0.32 -14.96
C PRO A 603 -35.03 -1.79 -15.01
N ILE A 604 -33.95 -2.11 -14.29
CA ILE A 604 -33.54 -3.50 -14.08
C ILE A 604 -33.82 -3.88 -12.63
N LEU A 605 -34.20 -5.14 -12.41
CA LEU A 605 -34.38 -5.68 -11.07
C LEU A 605 -33.11 -6.41 -10.64
N ASP A 606 -32.72 -6.19 -9.40
CA ASP A 606 -31.61 -6.88 -8.76
C ASP A 606 -32.01 -7.21 -7.31
N ASP A 607 -32.12 -8.51 -7.00
CA ASP A 607 -32.62 -9.00 -5.70
C ASP A 607 -33.91 -8.35 -5.19
N GLY A 608 -34.81 -8.01 -6.12
CA GLY A 608 -36.09 -7.35 -5.84
C GLY A 608 -36.03 -5.83 -5.79
N ASP A 609 -34.84 -5.24 -5.74
CA ASP A 609 -34.65 -3.80 -5.82
C ASP A 609 -34.70 -3.30 -7.28
N VAL A 610 -35.23 -2.09 -7.44
CA VAL A 610 -35.32 -1.40 -8.72
C VAL A 610 -34.07 -0.54 -8.94
N LEU A 611 -33.29 -0.87 -9.96
CA LEU A 611 -32.11 -0.10 -10.38
C LEU A 611 -32.36 0.70 -11.66
N VAL A 612 -31.84 1.93 -11.68
CA VAL A 612 -31.87 2.86 -12.82
C VAL A 612 -30.49 3.46 -13.11
N ASP A 613 -30.38 4.24 -14.19
CA ASP A 613 -29.14 4.89 -14.62
C ASP A 613 -28.44 5.66 -13.48
N GLY A 614 -27.13 5.42 -13.33
CA GLY A 614 -26.32 6.02 -12.26
C GLY A 614 -26.20 7.54 -12.39
N GLY A 615 -26.43 8.10 -13.57
CA GLY A 615 -26.38 9.54 -13.85
C GLY A 615 -27.36 10.37 -13.01
N VAL A 616 -28.37 9.74 -12.43
CA VAL A 616 -29.32 10.35 -11.48
C VAL A 616 -28.63 10.77 -10.17
N ILE A 617 -27.65 9.99 -9.69
CA ILE A 617 -26.98 10.23 -8.40
C ILE A 617 -25.52 10.63 -8.55
N ASN A 618 -24.80 10.02 -9.48
CA ASN A 618 -23.38 10.25 -9.70
C ASN A 618 -23.02 9.97 -11.16
N ASN A 619 -23.17 10.99 -12.00
CA ASN A 619 -22.85 10.90 -13.43
C ASN A 619 -21.34 10.91 -13.69
N PHE A 620 -20.52 11.28 -12.70
CA PHE A 620 -19.09 11.41 -12.84
C PHE A 620 -18.35 10.95 -11.56
N PRO A 621 -18.18 9.63 -11.40
CA PRO A 621 -17.78 9.02 -10.13
C PRO A 621 -16.26 9.09 -9.88
N ILE A 622 -15.73 10.31 -9.81
CA ILE A 622 -14.32 10.58 -9.48
C ILE A 622 -14.03 10.22 -8.03
N ASP A 623 -14.98 10.47 -7.13
CA ASP A 623 -14.90 10.12 -5.71
C ASP A 623 -14.67 8.62 -5.53
N VAL A 624 -15.49 7.78 -6.17
CA VAL A 624 -15.33 6.32 -6.13
C VAL A 624 -13.95 5.90 -6.67
N MET A 625 -13.47 6.52 -7.74
CA MET A 625 -12.13 6.20 -8.28
C MET A 625 -11.01 6.67 -7.35
N ARG A 626 -11.14 7.84 -6.72
CA ARG A 626 -10.17 8.37 -5.76
C ARG A 626 -10.00 7.43 -4.58
N ASP A 627 -11.10 6.89 -4.06
CA ASP A 627 -11.08 5.90 -2.99
C ASP A 627 -10.34 4.61 -3.40
N LEU A 628 -10.51 4.18 -4.66
CA LEU A 628 -9.82 2.99 -5.19
C LEU A 628 -8.33 3.22 -5.50
N CYS A 629 -7.97 4.39 -6.03
CA CYS A 629 -6.60 4.74 -6.39
C CYS A 629 -5.75 5.18 -5.20
N GLY A 630 -6.37 5.70 -4.13
CA GLY A 630 -5.68 6.34 -3.01
C GLY A 630 -4.80 7.49 -3.51
N ASN A 631 -3.50 7.37 -3.28
CA ASN A 631 -2.48 8.36 -3.69
C ASN A 631 -2.12 8.29 -5.19
N GLY A 632 -2.79 7.45 -5.97
CA GLY A 632 -2.61 7.34 -7.41
C GLY A 632 -3.10 8.56 -8.18
N ILE A 633 -2.95 8.52 -9.51
CA ILE A 633 -3.43 9.57 -10.41
C ILE A 633 -4.87 9.25 -10.82
N VAL A 634 -5.79 10.21 -10.75
CA VAL A 634 -7.16 10.07 -11.26
C VAL A 634 -7.38 11.01 -12.44
N ILE A 635 -7.64 10.41 -13.60
CA ILE A 635 -7.97 11.07 -14.86
C ILE A 635 -9.49 11.01 -15.05
N GLY A 636 -10.14 12.16 -15.09
CA GLY A 636 -11.57 12.26 -15.33
C GLY A 636 -11.89 12.77 -16.74
N VAL A 637 -12.78 12.08 -17.46
CA VAL A 637 -13.29 12.51 -18.77
C VAL A 637 -14.78 12.81 -18.67
N ASN A 638 -15.14 14.08 -18.83
CA ASN A 638 -16.51 14.55 -18.70
C ASN A 638 -17.13 14.90 -20.05
N ALA A 639 -17.98 14.01 -20.55
CA ALA A 639 -18.76 14.18 -21.78
C ALA A 639 -20.13 14.84 -21.55
N SER A 640 -20.35 15.46 -20.37
CA SER A 640 -21.54 16.25 -20.08
C SER A 640 -21.27 17.76 -20.20
N PRO A 641 -22.18 18.53 -20.80
CA PRO A 641 -21.98 19.96 -20.98
C PRO A 641 -22.04 20.71 -19.65
N THR A 642 -21.06 21.57 -19.41
CA THR A 642 -20.95 22.37 -18.16
C THR A 642 -21.92 23.54 -18.08
N ARG A 643 -22.45 24.00 -19.22
CA ARG A 643 -23.49 25.01 -19.31
C ARG A 643 -24.65 24.48 -20.15
N HIS A 644 -25.82 24.32 -19.53
CA HIS A 644 -27.04 24.15 -20.31
C HIS A 644 -27.31 25.44 -21.09
N ARG A 645 -27.42 25.34 -22.43
CA ARG A 645 -27.88 26.48 -23.24
C ARG A 645 -29.19 27.01 -22.66
N HIS A 646 -29.20 28.25 -22.22
CA HIS A 646 -30.39 28.93 -21.75
C HIS A 646 -31.37 29.03 -22.93
N ARG A 647 -32.36 28.15 -22.99
CA ARG A 647 -33.46 28.27 -23.96
C ARG A 647 -34.51 29.17 -23.32
N GLU A 648 -34.75 30.33 -23.92
CA GLU A 648 -35.92 31.14 -23.57
C GLU A 648 -37.18 30.36 -23.97
N TYR A 649 -37.91 29.89 -22.96
CA TYR A 649 -39.25 29.36 -23.16
C TYR A 649 -40.24 30.51 -23.12
N ARG A 650 -41.10 30.61 -24.13
CA ARG A 650 -42.11 31.66 -24.23
C ARG A 650 -43.49 31.02 -24.33
N PHE A 651 -44.11 30.81 -23.17
CA PHE A 651 -45.49 30.34 -23.04
C PHE A 651 -46.14 31.02 -21.81
N GLY A 652 -47.48 31.16 -21.81
CA GLY A 652 -48.24 31.80 -20.72
C GLY A 652 -48.29 30.96 -19.44
N PRO A 653 -49.13 31.31 -18.44
CA PRO A 653 -49.22 30.60 -17.16
C PRO A 653 -49.69 29.14 -17.28
N SER A 654 -50.24 28.74 -18.42
CA SER A 654 -50.66 27.37 -18.73
C SER A 654 -50.34 26.99 -20.16
N ILE A 655 -50.07 25.70 -20.41
CA ILE A 655 -49.82 25.18 -21.76
C ILE A 655 -50.78 24.03 -22.09
N SER A 656 -51.44 24.10 -23.24
CA SER A 656 -52.30 23.02 -23.74
C SER A 656 -51.49 22.04 -24.59
N GLY A 657 -51.53 20.76 -24.24
CA GLY A 657 -50.89 19.70 -25.03
C GLY A 657 -51.44 19.60 -26.45
N TRP A 658 -52.75 19.82 -26.62
CA TRP A 658 -53.40 19.84 -27.94
C TRP A 658 -52.92 21.00 -28.81
N TRP A 659 -52.67 22.17 -28.22
CA TRP A 659 -52.12 23.31 -28.94
C TRP A 659 -50.68 23.05 -29.40
N VAL A 660 -49.84 22.45 -28.54
CA VAL A 660 -48.46 22.06 -28.90
C VAL A 660 -48.48 21.02 -30.02
N LEU A 661 -49.36 20.02 -29.93
CA LEU A 661 -49.51 18.97 -30.94
C LEU A 661 -49.93 19.55 -32.30
N TRP A 662 -50.98 20.38 -32.33
CA TRP A 662 -51.45 21.02 -33.55
C TRP A 662 -50.39 21.90 -34.21
N ARG A 663 -49.65 22.71 -33.43
CA ARG A 663 -48.54 23.51 -33.97
C ARG A 663 -47.37 22.68 -34.47
N ARG A 664 -47.09 21.52 -33.86
CA ARG A 664 -46.03 20.62 -34.34
C ARG A 664 -46.41 19.90 -35.63
N LEU A 665 -47.70 19.68 -35.87
CA LEU A 665 -48.21 19.04 -37.08
C LEU A 665 -48.37 20.01 -38.26
N ASN A 666 -48.38 21.32 -38.02
CA ASN A 666 -48.49 22.33 -39.07
C ASN A 666 -47.10 22.73 -39.62
N PRO A 667 -46.77 22.37 -40.89
CA PRO A 667 -45.47 22.66 -41.49
C PRO A 667 -45.23 24.15 -41.79
N PHE A 668 -46.26 24.99 -41.76
CA PHE A 668 -46.16 26.43 -42.05
C PHE A 668 -45.92 27.30 -40.81
N THR A 669 -45.91 26.71 -39.61
CA THR A 669 -45.66 27.44 -38.36
C THR A 669 -44.41 26.93 -37.65
N PRO A 670 -43.55 27.83 -37.12
CA PRO A 670 -42.39 27.40 -36.36
C PRO A 670 -42.81 26.65 -35.09
N ALA A 671 -42.06 25.60 -34.78
CA ALA A 671 -42.31 24.77 -33.60
C ALA A 671 -42.32 25.65 -32.33
N PRO A 672 -43.32 25.49 -31.44
CA PRO A 672 -43.47 26.36 -30.28
C PRO A 672 -42.30 26.14 -29.29
N PRO A 673 -41.75 27.21 -28.67
CA PRO A 673 -40.61 27.14 -27.78
C PRO A 673 -41.03 26.63 -26.39
N VAL A 674 -41.32 25.33 -26.32
CA VAL A 674 -41.85 24.66 -25.13
C VAL A 674 -40.89 23.58 -24.64
N PRO A 675 -40.77 23.37 -23.31
CA PRO A 675 -39.91 22.33 -22.78
C PRO A 675 -40.45 20.94 -23.15
N SER A 676 -39.55 20.00 -23.44
CA SER A 676 -39.91 18.59 -23.59
C SER A 676 -40.11 17.98 -22.20
N ILE A 677 -41.14 17.14 -22.00
CA ILE A 677 -41.35 16.42 -20.73
C ILE A 677 -40.09 15.60 -20.40
N VAL A 678 -39.62 14.79 -21.34
CA VAL A 678 -38.39 13.99 -21.19
C VAL A 678 -37.18 14.90 -20.92
N GLY A 679 -37.05 15.99 -21.67
CA GLY A 679 -35.93 16.93 -21.48
C GLY A 679 -35.97 17.74 -20.17
N SER A 680 -37.14 17.83 -19.54
CA SER A 680 -37.33 18.49 -18.23
C SER A 680 -37.05 17.50 -17.11
N LEU A 681 -37.57 16.27 -17.22
CA LEU A 681 -37.26 15.18 -16.30
C LEU A 681 -35.75 14.89 -16.25
N MET A 682 -35.07 14.82 -17.39
CA MET A 682 -33.60 14.65 -17.43
C MET A 682 -32.86 15.79 -16.72
N ARG A 683 -33.37 17.03 -16.81
CA ARG A 683 -32.77 18.17 -16.11
C ARG A 683 -32.96 18.07 -14.61
N VAL A 684 -34.16 17.71 -14.15
CA VAL A 684 -34.45 17.52 -12.73
C VAL A 684 -33.62 16.38 -12.14
N LEU A 685 -33.58 15.23 -12.82
CA LEU A 685 -32.77 14.07 -12.42
C LEU A 685 -31.28 14.40 -12.36
N GLY A 686 -30.80 15.28 -13.25
CA GLY A 686 -29.40 15.71 -13.28
C GLY A 686 -29.00 16.74 -12.23
N VAL A 687 -29.93 17.40 -11.51
CA VAL A 687 -29.58 18.49 -10.58
C VAL A 687 -28.69 17.99 -9.43
N ASN A 688 -29.05 16.87 -8.81
CA ASN A 688 -28.27 16.29 -7.71
C ASN A 688 -26.87 15.88 -8.18
N SER A 689 -26.83 15.20 -9.32
CA SER A 689 -25.60 14.75 -9.98
C SER A 689 -24.66 15.93 -10.30
N LEU A 690 -25.18 17.05 -10.81
CA LEU A 690 -24.40 18.27 -11.09
C LEU A 690 -23.84 18.92 -9.81
N TYR A 691 -24.59 18.87 -8.71
CA TYR A 691 -24.11 19.39 -7.42
C TYR A 691 -22.95 18.54 -6.89
N ARG A 692 -23.12 17.21 -6.86
CA ARG A 692 -22.06 16.27 -6.46
C ARG A 692 -20.83 16.39 -7.36
N GLU A 693 -21.03 16.48 -8.68
CA GLU A 693 -19.96 16.66 -9.65
C GLU A 693 -19.09 17.90 -9.33
N ARG A 694 -19.71 19.05 -9.04
CA ARG A 694 -18.97 20.27 -8.66
C ARG A 694 -18.18 20.08 -7.37
N ALA A 695 -18.71 19.33 -6.42
CA ALA A 695 -18.05 19.05 -5.16
C ALA A 695 -16.83 18.13 -5.35
N VAL A 696 -16.88 17.15 -6.25
CA VAL A 696 -15.83 16.11 -6.39
C VAL A 696 -14.83 16.37 -7.52
N ARG A 697 -15.06 17.34 -8.41
CA ARG A 697 -14.16 17.64 -9.55
C ARG A 697 -12.70 17.89 -9.15
N HIS A 698 -12.45 18.47 -7.98
CA HIS A 698 -11.10 18.75 -7.49
C HIS A 698 -10.32 17.48 -7.09
N LEU A 699 -10.99 16.32 -7.00
CA LEU A 699 -10.37 15.04 -6.73
C LEU A 699 -9.70 14.43 -7.97
N ALA A 700 -9.92 14.97 -9.17
CA ALA A 700 -9.21 14.54 -10.38
C ALA A 700 -7.91 15.34 -10.56
N ASP A 701 -6.81 14.65 -10.82
CA ASP A 701 -5.51 15.27 -11.11
C ASP A 701 -5.45 15.81 -12.55
N LEU A 702 -6.16 15.16 -13.46
CA LEU A 702 -6.33 15.57 -14.85
C LEU A 702 -7.81 15.50 -15.23
N LEU A 703 -8.39 16.64 -15.60
CA LEU A 703 -9.76 16.72 -16.08
C LEU A 703 -9.79 17.03 -17.58
N ILE A 704 -10.39 16.13 -18.36
CA ILE A 704 -10.58 16.28 -19.80
C ILE A 704 -12.07 16.55 -20.05
N GLN A 705 -12.37 17.66 -20.73
CA GLN A 705 -13.74 18.07 -21.00
C GLN A 705 -13.96 18.35 -22.49
N PRO A 706 -14.38 17.34 -23.27
CA PRO A 706 -14.67 17.50 -24.70
C PRO A 706 -15.81 18.49 -24.96
N SER A 707 -15.66 19.36 -25.96
CA SER A 707 -16.66 20.38 -26.35
C SER A 707 -17.82 19.77 -27.14
N VAL A 708 -18.74 19.10 -26.44
CA VAL A 708 -19.88 18.35 -27.01
C VAL A 708 -21.23 19.08 -26.89
N GLU A 709 -21.25 20.38 -26.62
CA GLU A 709 -22.47 21.17 -26.40
C GLU A 709 -23.41 21.19 -27.62
N GLY A 710 -22.85 21.02 -28.83
CA GLY A 710 -23.58 20.98 -30.09
C GLY A 710 -24.29 19.65 -30.37
N VAL A 711 -23.93 18.59 -29.66
CA VAL A 711 -24.35 17.21 -29.96
C VAL A 711 -25.54 16.81 -29.10
N GLY A 712 -26.56 16.18 -29.69
CA GLY A 712 -27.70 15.62 -28.97
C GLY A 712 -27.36 14.35 -28.18
N ILE A 713 -28.03 14.10 -27.05
CA ILE A 713 -27.82 12.89 -26.21
C ILE A 713 -28.20 11.60 -26.96
N LEU A 714 -29.03 11.69 -28.01
CA LEU A 714 -29.47 10.56 -28.84
C LEU A 714 -28.89 10.58 -30.26
N GLU A 715 -27.94 11.49 -30.54
CA GLU A 715 -27.33 11.68 -31.87
C GLU A 715 -26.15 10.72 -32.10
N PHE A 716 -26.43 9.43 -32.01
CA PHE A 716 -25.41 8.38 -32.06
C PHE A 716 -24.79 8.18 -33.46
N ASP A 717 -25.46 8.63 -34.52
CA ASP A 717 -24.99 8.47 -35.91
C ASP A 717 -23.74 9.32 -36.21
N SER A 718 -23.50 10.41 -35.46
CA SER A 718 -22.32 11.31 -35.59
C SER A 718 -21.12 10.86 -34.75
N TYR A 719 -21.00 9.56 -34.48
CA TYR A 719 -19.91 9.03 -33.66
C TYR A 719 -18.50 9.37 -34.17
N PRO A 720 -18.18 9.43 -35.49
CA PRO A 720 -16.82 9.74 -35.94
C PRO A 720 -16.40 11.16 -35.55
N GLU A 721 -17.27 12.14 -35.71
CA GLU A 721 -16.99 13.53 -35.34
C GLU A 721 -16.86 13.68 -33.82
N ILE A 722 -17.71 12.99 -33.05
CA ILE A 722 -17.66 13.03 -31.58
C ILE A 722 -16.37 12.41 -31.04
N ILE A 723 -15.90 11.32 -31.64
CA ILE A 723 -14.60 10.70 -31.30
C ILE A 723 -13.46 11.69 -31.52
N GLU A 724 -13.45 12.39 -32.66
CA GLU A 724 -12.41 13.37 -32.96
C GLU A 724 -12.41 14.55 -31.97
N ILE A 725 -13.59 15.04 -31.56
CA ILE A 725 -13.71 16.07 -30.51
C ILE A 725 -13.04 15.60 -29.21
N GLY A 726 -13.27 14.35 -28.82
CA GLY A 726 -12.68 13.76 -27.62
C GLY A 726 -11.15 13.59 -27.70
N TYR A 727 -10.65 13.21 -28.88
CA TYR A 727 -9.21 13.08 -29.14
C TYR A 727 -8.49 14.44 -29.04
N GLN A 728 -9.02 15.48 -29.68
CA GLN A 728 -8.43 16.82 -29.65
C GLN A 728 -8.46 17.44 -28.25
N ALA A 729 -9.57 17.29 -27.53
CA ALA A 729 -9.69 17.79 -26.16
C ALA A 729 -8.67 17.11 -25.22
N ALA A 730 -8.49 15.79 -25.35
CA ALA A 730 -7.52 15.05 -24.55
C ALA A 730 -6.08 15.47 -24.87
N ARG A 731 -5.72 15.64 -26.15
CA ARG A 731 -4.39 16.11 -26.55
C ARG A 731 -4.06 17.49 -25.97
N GLN A 732 -5.02 18.42 -26.01
CA GLN A 732 -4.84 19.76 -25.45
C GLN A 732 -4.66 19.71 -23.93
N ALA A 733 -5.49 18.94 -23.22
CA ALA A 733 -5.40 18.79 -21.78
C ALA A 733 -4.08 18.13 -21.34
N LEU A 734 -3.63 17.10 -22.06
CA LEU A 734 -2.36 16.41 -21.80
C LEU A 734 -1.17 17.34 -22.02
N ALA A 735 -1.15 18.11 -23.11
CA ALA A 735 -0.08 19.07 -23.37
C ALA A 735 0.01 20.13 -22.26
N ALA A 736 -1.13 20.65 -21.81
CA ALA A 736 -1.18 21.60 -20.70
C ALA A 736 -0.67 20.98 -19.40
N TRP A 737 -1.13 19.77 -19.07
CA TRP A 737 -0.75 19.07 -17.85
C TRP A 737 0.74 18.74 -17.79
N MET A 738 1.30 18.19 -18.88
CA MET A 738 2.73 17.90 -18.99
C MET A 738 3.58 19.17 -18.87
N SER A 739 3.17 20.27 -19.50
CA SER A 739 3.89 21.56 -19.38
C SER A 739 3.87 22.14 -17.96
N GLY A 740 2.78 21.91 -17.21
CA GLY A 740 2.66 22.33 -15.82
C GLY A 740 3.57 21.52 -14.88
N MET A 741 3.74 20.23 -15.13
CA MET A 741 4.67 19.37 -14.37
C MET A 741 6.13 19.82 -14.52
N SER A 742 6.55 20.19 -15.74
CA SER A 742 7.92 20.66 -16.02
C SER A 742 8.26 21.97 -15.29
N MET A 743 7.28 22.85 -15.08
CA MET A 743 7.46 24.12 -14.35
C MET A 743 7.59 23.94 -12.84
N VAL A 744 6.96 22.89 -12.27
CA VAL A 744 7.05 22.55 -10.83
C VAL A 744 8.40 21.88 -10.52
N GLU A 745 8.92 21.03 -11.41
CA GLU A 745 10.27 20.47 -11.28
C GLU A 745 11.37 21.55 -11.44
N GLY A 746 11.17 22.53 -12.33
CA GLY A 746 12.09 23.65 -12.53
C GLY A 746 12.16 24.66 -11.37
N THR A 747 11.17 24.67 -10.47
CA THR A 747 11.15 25.59 -9.31
C THR A 747 11.71 24.98 -8.03
N GLN A 748 11.92 23.65 -7.97
CA GLN A 748 12.66 23.00 -6.87
C GLN A 748 14.18 22.89 -7.12
N GLY A 749 14.66 23.14 -8.33
CA GLY A 749 16.10 23.15 -8.67
C GLY A 749 16.84 24.48 -8.45
N GLY A 750 16.21 25.46 -7.78
CA GLY A 750 16.69 26.83 -7.69
C GLY A 750 17.23 27.28 -6.34
N ILE A 751 17.83 26.40 -5.52
CA ILE A 751 18.62 26.80 -4.33
C ILE A 751 19.81 25.85 -4.14
N SER A 752 20.88 26.04 -4.92
CA SER A 752 22.27 25.82 -4.48
C SER A 752 23.22 26.30 -5.58
N SER A 753 23.71 27.53 -5.43
CA SER A 753 25.04 27.94 -5.89
C SER A 753 25.95 27.99 -4.69
#